data_AF-A0AAC9MUV6-F1
#
_entry.id   AF-A0AAC9MUV6-F1
#
_cell.length_a   1.000
_cell.length_b   1.000
_cell.length_c   1.000
_cell.angle_alpha   90.00
_cell.angle_beta   90.00
_cell.angle_gamma   90.00
#
_symmetry.space_group_name_H-M   'P 1'
#
loop_
_entity.id
_entity.type
_entity.pdbx_description
1 polymer ?
#
loop_
_entity_poly.entity_id
_entity_poly.type
_entity_poly.pdbx_seq_one_letter_code
_entity_poly.pdbx_strand_id
1 'polypeptide(L)'
;MEVIVADYAGFCFGVKRAVEKAREAPKPVASLGMLIHNRQVVDQLAREGVRPVASLDEVNCGRILIRSHGTTPETLVRARDKGLDIIDATCPYVKRAQHLAQKMAAEGYQVIIVGDAAHPEVQGMLGWAGPGAVVVPDKKAAAALPFHPRRAVLAQTTQPESRLEEVAAALRSNTDTLVVHNTVCQATHQRQEAAVRLARQVDVMVVVGGKESANTRHLAELCRATGTPTYHVERAGELCRQWFINTRRVGVTGGASTPAWIIEEVVGMLTGEEKIMVPEEEKEPVTTQEPVASGQPVAPAEPEGNPAITGPEGGAEPPAAEAAKSGAFGGQEGPGVAPGETGTPEEQRNEMQQITARMPELRRGNVVAGTVVQITDNEVMVDVGGKSEGVIPLNELSHRNVTDPHEVVAVGDTINVMVLRPENEEGHPVLSKRRADRRVAWEKLEEHLASGEEIQGEVIEVVKGGLLVDVGVRGFLPASLVERGYVEDLNAYLGQTLRLRVIELDRSKNKVVLSRKAILEEEYEKQRQATWNSLEVGQVRKGIVRRLTNFGAFVDLGGVDGLLHVSEISWGRVEHPRDALSEGQEIEVKILGIDREEGKVSLGRKQLLPNPWDTAAERYPVGTIVEGKILRLAPFGAFVEVEPGIEGLVHISQLADRHVDKPEDVVSIGDIIPVKVLGVDQQAQRMSLSLRQAIREKNRKQAKPAEKPAENQNESGVKLGDLFGDLFEANQSTNQ
;
A
#
# COMPACT_ATOMS: atom_id res chain seq x y z
N MET A 1 13.44 -9.56 33.06
CA MET A 1 14.47 -9.36 32.03
C MET A 1 13.77 -8.75 30.83
N GLU A 2 14.27 -7.61 30.33
CA GLU A 2 13.73 -6.92 29.17
C GLU A 2 14.42 -7.51 27.92
N VAL A 3 13.64 -8.04 26.96
CA VAL A 3 14.16 -8.60 25.71
C VAL A 3 13.85 -7.64 24.58
N ILE A 4 14.89 -7.19 23.87
CA ILE A 4 14.79 -6.18 22.81
C ILE A 4 15.28 -6.81 21.50
N VAL A 5 14.46 -6.74 20.45
CA VAL A 5 14.81 -7.26 19.12
C VAL A 5 15.28 -6.12 18.22
N ALA A 6 16.35 -6.32 17.45
CA ALA A 6 16.87 -5.31 16.53
C ALA A 6 15.91 -5.06 15.34
N ASP A 7 15.77 -3.80 14.92
CA ASP A 7 14.79 -3.33 13.93
C ASP A 7 14.83 -4.05 12.55
N TYR A 8 15.99 -4.63 12.19
CA TYR A 8 16.22 -5.33 10.93
C TYR A 8 16.53 -6.83 11.11
N ALA A 9 16.15 -7.42 12.24
CA ALA A 9 16.34 -8.84 12.51
C ALA A 9 15.51 -9.72 11.54
N GLY A 10 16.14 -10.75 10.97
CA GLY A 10 15.47 -11.75 10.14
C GLY A 10 15.82 -11.71 8.65
N PHE A 11 14.98 -12.35 7.82
CA PHE A 11 15.19 -12.46 6.38
C PHE A 11 15.32 -11.09 5.70
N CYS A 12 16.33 -10.91 4.84
CA CYS A 12 16.32 -9.76 3.93
C CYS A 12 15.23 -9.92 2.86
N PHE A 13 14.77 -8.82 2.26
CA PHE A 13 13.73 -8.80 1.24
C PHE A 13 13.94 -9.83 0.11
N GLY A 14 15.17 -9.92 -0.42
CA GLY A 14 15.52 -10.87 -1.49
C GLY A 14 15.47 -12.34 -1.05
N VAL A 15 15.75 -12.61 0.22
CA VAL A 15 15.66 -13.96 0.82
C VAL A 15 14.19 -14.33 1.09
N LYS A 16 13.42 -13.42 1.69
CA LYS A 16 11.98 -13.61 1.96
C LYS A 16 11.23 -13.95 0.67
N ARG A 17 11.37 -13.10 -0.36
CA ARG A 17 10.78 -13.32 -1.70
C ARG A 17 11.21 -14.61 -2.37
N ALA A 18 12.45 -15.08 -2.12
CA ALA A 18 12.93 -16.33 -2.69
C ALA A 18 12.31 -17.56 -2.01
N VAL A 19 12.13 -17.53 -0.69
CA VAL A 19 11.45 -18.57 0.06
C VAL A 19 9.95 -18.61 -0.26
N GLU A 20 9.28 -17.45 -0.35
CA GLU A 20 7.86 -17.34 -0.75
C GLU A 20 7.62 -17.95 -2.13
N LYS A 21 8.41 -17.52 -3.14
CA LYS A 21 8.36 -18.11 -4.49
C LYS A 21 8.61 -19.62 -4.52
N ALA A 22 9.46 -20.15 -3.63
CA ALA A 22 9.72 -21.59 -3.55
C ALA A 22 8.56 -22.37 -2.93
N ARG A 23 7.76 -21.75 -2.05
CA ARG A 23 6.55 -22.35 -1.48
C ARG A 23 5.36 -22.30 -2.42
N GLU A 24 5.16 -21.17 -3.09
CA GLU A 24 4.12 -20.94 -4.10
C GLU A 24 4.36 -21.72 -5.39
N ALA A 25 5.62 -22.10 -5.67
CA ALA A 25 5.98 -22.89 -6.85
C ALA A 25 5.22 -24.22 -6.89
N PRO A 26 4.54 -24.56 -8.01
CA PRO A 26 3.89 -25.85 -8.16
C PRO A 26 4.93 -26.98 -8.18
N LYS A 27 4.85 -27.83 -7.16
CA LYS A 27 5.80 -28.91 -6.83
C LYS A 27 5.64 -30.13 -7.76
N PRO A 28 6.67 -30.98 -7.93
CA PRO A 28 8.04 -30.83 -7.42
C PRO A 28 8.85 -29.79 -8.19
N VAL A 29 9.82 -29.17 -7.52
CA VAL A 29 10.73 -28.17 -8.12
C VAL A 29 12.16 -28.37 -7.63
N ALA A 30 13.13 -28.24 -8.54
CA ALA A 30 14.55 -28.29 -8.22
C ALA A 30 15.11 -26.88 -8.00
N SER A 31 15.79 -26.61 -6.88
CA SER A 31 16.49 -25.34 -6.64
C SER A 31 17.95 -25.47 -7.10
N LEU A 32 18.42 -24.55 -7.94
CA LEU A 32 19.82 -24.53 -8.37
C LEU A 32 20.73 -24.06 -7.23
N GLY A 33 21.36 -25.03 -6.56
CA GLY A 33 22.05 -24.87 -5.29
C GLY A 33 21.12 -24.66 -4.10
N MET A 34 21.71 -24.45 -2.92
CA MET A 34 20.95 -24.05 -1.74
C MET A 34 20.29 -22.69 -1.97
N LEU A 35 18.97 -22.62 -1.77
CA LEU A 35 18.19 -21.39 -1.94
C LEU A 35 18.65 -20.29 -0.97
N ILE A 36 18.92 -20.68 0.28
CA ILE A 36 19.44 -19.81 1.34
C ILE A 36 20.43 -20.60 2.22
N HIS A 37 21.34 -19.89 2.88
CA HIS A 37 22.32 -20.47 3.80
C HIS A 37 21.73 -20.72 5.21
N ASN A 38 20.66 -21.52 5.27
CA ASN A 38 20.04 -21.96 6.52
C ASN A 38 19.44 -23.36 6.34
N ARG A 39 20.07 -24.35 6.97
CA ARG A 39 19.70 -25.77 6.84
C ARG A 39 18.25 -26.04 7.25
N GLN A 40 17.77 -25.46 8.34
CA GLN A 40 16.42 -25.73 8.86
C GLN A 40 15.32 -25.36 7.86
N VAL A 41 15.49 -24.24 7.15
CA VAL A 41 14.57 -23.77 6.11
C VAL A 41 14.72 -24.61 4.84
N VAL A 42 15.94 -25.01 4.47
CA VAL A 42 16.17 -25.90 3.32
C VAL A 42 15.59 -27.30 3.57
N ASP A 43 15.72 -27.85 4.78
CA ASP A 43 15.14 -29.14 5.18
C ASP A 43 13.61 -29.08 5.16
N GLN A 44 13.01 -27.96 5.63
CA GLN A 44 11.58 -27.74 5.52
C GLN A 44 11.13 -27.68 4.05
N LEU A 45 11.78 -26.87 3.23
CA LEU A 45 11.48 -26.74 1.81
C LEU A 45 11.67 -28.08 1.06
N ALA A 46 12.62 -28.92 1.47
CA ALA A 46 12.82 -30.26 0.93
C ALA A 46 11.66 -31.22 1.24
N ARG A 47 11.09 -31.17 2.46
CA ARG A 47 9.85 -31.90 2.80
C ARG A 47 8.66 -31.38 2.01
N GLU A 48 8.60 -30.06 1.80
CA GLU A 48 7.60 -29.40 0.97
C GLU A 48 7.75 -29.68 -0.54
N GLY A 49 8.80 -30.38 -0.99
CA GLY A 49 8.98 -30.78 -2.40
C GLY A 49 9.95 -29.92 -3.23
N VAL A 50 10.71 -29.03 -2.59
CA VAL A 50 11.76 -28.19 -3.20
C VAL A 50 13.13 -28.83 -2.96
N ARG A 51 13.71 -29.51 -3.95
CA ARG A 51 15.00 -30.21 -3.78
C ARG A 51 16.18 -29.37 -4.27
N PRO A 52 17.19 -29.07 -3.43
CA PRO A 52 18.42 -28.43 -3.91
C PRO A 52 19.23 -29.42 -4.77
N VAL A 53 19.64 -28.99 -5.95
CA VAL A 53 20.53 -29.73 -6.88
C VAL A 53 21.85 -28.97 -7.05
N ALA A 54 22.96 -29.67 -7.25
CA ALA A 54 24.26 -29.00 -7.44
C ALA A 54 24.43 -28.49 -8.88
N SER A 55 23.91 -29.22 -9.87
CA SER A 55 23.96 -28.91 -11.30
C SER A 55 22.60 -28.97 -11.98
N LEU A 56 22.48 -28.24 -13.10
CA LEU A 56 21.43 -28.43 -14.12
C LEU A 56 21.36 -29.86 -14.67
N ASP A 57 22.42 -30.66 -14.50
CA ASP A 57 22.52 -32.02 -15.02
C ASP A 57 21.87 -33.08 -14.14
N GLU A 58 21.48 -32.73 -12.91
CA GLU A 58 20.63 -33.56 -12.05
C GLU A 58 19.13 -33.43 -12.41
N VAL A 59 18.76 -32.48 -13.28
CA VAL A 59 17.37 -32.16 -13.64
C VAL A 59 17.11 -32.49 -15.10
N ASN A 60 16.37 -33.57 -15.35
CA ASN A 60 16.06 -34.06 -16.70
C ASN A 60 14.73 -33.52 -17.25
N CYS A 61 13.77 -33.21 -16.38
CA CYS A 61 12.47 -32.61 -16.74
C CYS A 61 11.84 -31.92 -15.52
N GLY A 62 10.86 -31.03 -15.76
CA GLY A 62 10.11 -30.33 -14.71
C GLY A 62 10.52 -28.87 -14.52
N ARG A 63 10.42 -28.37 -13.28
CA ARG A 63 10.69 -26.97 -12.92
C ARG A 63 12.04 -26.79 -12.25
N ILE A 64 12.71 -25.69 -12.59
CA ILE A 64 13.93 -25.24 -11.92
C ILE A 64 13.75 -23.84 -11.33
N LEU A 65 14.13 -23.68 -10.07
CA LEU A 65 14.10 -22.44 -9.34
C LEU A 65 15.52 -21.86 -9.23
N ILE A 66 15.66 -20.60 -9.67
CA ILE A 66 16.92 -19.86 -9.58
C ILE A 66 16.96 -19.11 -8.25
N ARG A 67 17.99 -19.39 -7.43
CA ARG A 67 18.18 -18.79 -6.10
C ARG A 67 18.31 -17.25 -6.12
N SER A 68 18.18 -16.64 -4.95
CA SER A 68 18.23 -15.18 -4.74
C SER A 68 19.48 -14.46 -5.29
N HIS A 69 20.61 -15.15 -5.40
CA HIS A 69 21.87 -14.66 -5.97
C HIS A 69 21.92 -14.68 -7.52
N GLY A 70 20.86 -15.21 -8.16
CA GLY A 70 20.78 -15.36 -9.61
C GLY A 70 21.71 -16.43 -10.17
N THR A 71 21.86 -16.39 -11.50
CA THR A 71 22.73 -17.28 -12.27
C THR A 71 23.17 -16.62 -13.58
N THR A 72 24.05 -17.27 -14.34
CA THR A 72 24.60 -16.76 -15.60
C THR A 72 23.60 -16.88 -16.76
N PRO A 73 23.74 -16.10 -17.85
CA PRO A 73 22.90 -16.21 -19.03
C PRO A 73 22.94 -17.60 -19.68
N GLU A 74 24.11 -18.23 -19.75
CA GLU A 74 24.32 -19.56 -20.34
C GLU A 74 23.56 -20.63 -19.55
N THR A 75 23.52 -20.48 -18.22
CA THR A 75 22.74 -21.36 -17.34
C THR A 75 21.24 -21.25 -17.62
N LEU A 76 20.73 -20.04 -17.89
CA LEU A 76 19.33 -19.81 -18.25
C LEU A 76 18.99 -20.35 -19.64
N VAL A 77 19.90 -20.21 -20.62
CA VAL A 77 19.75 -20.78 -21.97
C VAL A 77 19.72 -22.31 -21.88
N ARG A 78 20.72 -22.92 -21.24
CA ARG A 78 20.81 -24.38 -21.05
C ARG A 78 19.61 -24.98 -20.33
N ALA A 79 18.98 -24.23 -19.41
CA ALA A 79 17.73 -24.65 -18.77
C ALA A 79 16.52 -24.64 -19.73
N ARG A 80 16.41 -23.63 -20.60
CA ARG A 80 15.37 -23.57 -21.65
C ARG A 80 15.58 -24.65 -22.72
N ASP A 81 16.83 -24.90 -23.13
CA ASP A 81 17.17 -25.92 -24.12
C ASP A 81 16.82 -27.34 -23.63
N LYS A 82 16.85 -27.56 -22.31
CA LYS A 82 16.36 -28.78 -21.66
C LYS A 82 14.83 -28.83 -21.49
N GLY A 83 14.09 -27.81 -21.92
CA GLY A 83 12.63 -27.71 -21.73
C GLY A 83 12.19 -27.52 -20.29
N LEU A 84 13.05 -26.98 -19.41
CA LEU A 84 12.71 -26.74 -18.00
C LEU A 84 11.94 -25.43 -17.84
N ASP A 85 10.89 -25.46 -17.03
CA ASP A 85 10.12 -24.27 -16.63
C ASP A 85 10.89 -23.51 -15.52
N ILE A 86 11.26 -22.25 -15.78
CA ILE A 86 12.23 -21.49 -14.98
C ILE A 86 11.54 -20.50 -14.04
N ILE A 87 11.60 -20.79 -12.75
CA ILE A 87 11.13 -19.91 -11.68
C ILE A 87 12.29 -19.00 -11.23
N ASP A 88 12.33 -17.78 -11.75
CA ASP A 88 13.32 -16.78 -11.34
C ASP A 88 12.97 -16.18 -9.96
N ALA A 89 13.73 -16.59 -8.94
CA ALA A 89 13.67 -16.04 -7.58
C ALA A 89 14.84 -15.08 -7.26
N THR A 90 15.59 -14.62 -8.27
CA THR A 90 16.69 -13.65 -8.12
C THR A 90 16.23 -12.37 -7.44
N CYS A 91 17.04 -11.87 -6.51
CA CYS A 91 16.82 -10.60 -5.83
C CYS A 91 16.81 -9.42 -6.82
N PRO A 92 15.83 -8.49 -6.77
CA PRO A 92 15.77 -7.35 -7.71
C PRO A 92 16.98 -6.41 -7.67
N TYR A 93 17.75 -6.39 -6.58
CA TYR A 93 19.03 -5.67 -6.49
C TYR A 93 20.13 -6.38 -7.29
N VAL A 94 20.26 -7.70 -7.11
CA VAL A 94 21.19 -8.55 -7.86
C VAL A 94 20.88 -8.53 -9.36
N LYS A 95 19.59 -8.63 -9.73
CA LYS A 95 19.16 -8.55 -11.13
C LYS A 95 19.49 -7.20 -11.78
N ARG A 96 19.39 -6.10 -11.02
CA ARG A 96 19.87 -4.78 -11.46
C ARG A 96 21.39 -4.75 -11.66
N ALA A 97 22.16 -5.32 -10.74
CA ALA A 97 23.62 -5.38 -10.87
C ALA A 97 24.05 -6.21 -12.10
N GLN A 98 23.39 -7.34 -12.36
CA GLN A 98 23.60 -8.19 -13.53
C GLN A 98 23.28 -7.46 -14.85
N HIS A 99 22.09 -6.85 -14.97
CA HIS A 99 21.71 -6.09 -16.16
C HIS A 99 22.60 -4.85 -16.37
N LEU A 100 23.08 -4.21 -15.30
CA LEU A 100 23.98 -3.06 -15.39
C LEU A 100 25.38 -3.47 -15.84
N ALA A 101 25.89 -4.61 -15.34
CA ALA A 101 27.13 -5.21 -15.81
C ALA A 101 27.06 -5.57 -17.30
N GLN A 102 25.94 -6.17 -17.75
CA GLN A 102 25.67 -6.42 -19.18
C GLN A 102 25.64 -5.14 -20.01
N LYS A 103 24.92 -4.11 -19.54
CA LYS A 103 24.80 -2.82 -20.24
C LYS A 103 26.16 -2.14 -20.40
N MET A 104 26.97 -2.09 -19.34
CA MET A 104 28.31 -1.47 -19.38
C MET A 104 29.25 -2.21 -20.33
N ALA A 105 29.21 -3.55 -20.34
CA ALA A 105 29.96 -4.35 -21.30
C ALA A 105 29.53 -4.07 -22.76
N ALA A 106 28.21 -3.99 -23.02
CA ALA A 106 27.67 -3.67 -24.33
C ALA A 106 28.02 -2.24 -24.81
N GLU A 107 28.16 -1.29 -23.89
CA GLU A 107 28.62 0.08 -24.18
C GLU A 107 30.15 0.18 -24.37
N GLY A 108 30.90 -0.92 -24.26
CA GLY A 108 32.35 -0.99 -24.46
C GLY A 108 33.19 -0.62 -23.24
N TYR A 109 32.63 -0.66 -22.03
CA TYR A 109 33.41 -0.52 -20.78
C TYR A 109 33.97 -1.88 -20.34
N GLN A 110 35.22 -1.88 -19.88
CA GLN A 110 35.72 -3.01 -19.09
C GLN A 110 35.03 -3.01 -17.72
N VAL A 111 34.27 -4.07 -17.44
CA VAL A 111 33.51 -4.22 -16.20
C VAL A 111 34.41 -4.77 -15.09
N ILE A 112 34.57 -3.99 -14.03
CA ILE A 112 35.30 -4.36 -12.82
C ILE A 112 34.29 -4.63 -11.70
N ILE A 113 34.35 -5.80 -11.08
CA ILE A 113 33.44 -6.23 -10.02
C ILE A 113 34.21 -6.30 -8.71
N VAL A 114 33.84 -5.45 -7.75
CA VAL A 114 34.40 -5.46 -6.39
C VAL A 114 33.72 -6.55 -5.58
N GLY A 115 34.45 -7.61 -5.21
CA GLY A 115 33.87 -8.73 -4.46
C GLY A 115 34.74 -9.98 -4.42
N ASP A 116 34.15 -11.05 -3.89
CA ASP A 116 34.76 -12.38 -3.90
C ASP A 116 34.42 -13.11 -5.21
N ALA A 117 35.46 -13.53 -5.94
CA ALA A 117 35.32 -14.25 -7.21
C ALA A 117 34.60 -15.60 -7.05
N ALA A 118 34.68 -16.25 -5.87
CA ALA A 118 33.98 -17.50 -5.61
C ALA A 118 32.47 -17.31 -5.32
N HIS A 119 32.01 -16.07 -5.12
CA HIS A 119 30.64 -15.81 -4.67
C HIS A 119 29.62 -15.98 -5.82
N PRO A 120 28.51 -16.72 -5.61
CA PRO A 120 27.46 -16.95 -6.63
C PRO A 120 26.97 -15.71 -7.37
N GLU A 121 26.82 -14.60 -6.66
CA GLU A 121 26.34 -13.33 -7.22
C GLU A 121 27.35 -12.71 -8.19
N VAL A 122 28.64 -12.79 -7.84
CA VAL A 122 29.76 -12.28 -8.65
C VAL A 122 29.94 -13.14 -9.88
N GLN A 123 29.84 -14.47 -9.75
CA GLN A 123 29.79 -15.39 -10.89
C GLN A 123 28.61 -15.11 -11.82
N GLY A 124 27.43 -14.79 -11.28
CA GLY A 124 26.32 -14.26 -12.05
C GLY A 124 26.71 -12.99 -12.82
N MET A 125 27.15 -11.95 -12.12
CA MET A 125 27.54 -10.67 -12.74
C MET A 125 28.63 -10.82 -13.82
N LEU A 126 29.62 -11.71 -13.62
CA LEU A 126 30.64 -12.04 -14.62
C LEU A 126 30.00 -12.63 -15.89
N GLY A 127 29.14 -13.64 -15.75
CA GLY A 127 28.45 -14.24 -16.90
C GLY A 127 27.60 -13.24 -17.67
N TRP A 128 26.91 -12.32 -16.97
CA TRP A 128 26.14 -11.25 -17.61
C TRP A 128 27.01 -10.16 -18.28
N ALA A 129 28.25 -9.95 -17.82
CA ALA A 129 29.19 -8.98 -18.39
C ALA A 129 30.09 -9.56 -19.50
N GLY A 130 30.23 -10.87 -19.59
CA GLY A 130 31.01 -11.55 -20.63
C GLY A 130 32.53 -11.54 -20.39
N PRO A 131 33.33 -12.00 -21.39
CA PRO A 131 34.74 -12.37 -21.21
C PRO A 131 35.71 -11.22 -20.94
N GLY A 132 35.26 -9.97 -20.97
CA GLY A 132 36.08 -8.79 -20.62
C GLY A 132 36.03 -8.39 -19.14
N ALA A 133 35.15 -9.01 -18.34
CA ALA A 133 34.91 -8.61 -16.95
C ALA A 133 35.95 -9.19 -15.98
N VAL A 134 36.32 -8.43 -14.95
CA VAL A 134 37.37 -8.77 -13.98
C VAL A 134 36.88 -8.57 -12.55
N VAL A 135 37.13 -9.53 -11.66
CA VAL A 135 36.85 -9.39 -10.23
C VAL A 135 38.07 -8.88 -9.49
N VAL A 136 37.88 -7.94 -8.56
CA VAL A 136 38.92 -7.45 -7.64
C VAL A 136 38.42 -7.53 -6.19
N PRO A 137 39.16 -8.21 -5.29
CA PRO A 137 38.78 -8.28 -3.88
C PRO A 137 39.17 -7.00 -3.10
N ASP A 138 40.20 -6.28 -3.54
CA ASP A 138 40.77 -5.15 -2.82
C ASP A 138 41.44 -4.09 -3.74
N LYS A 139 41.89 -3.00 -3.11
CA LYS A 139 42.60 -1.89 -3.75
C LYS A 139 43.93 -2.29 -4.41
N LYS A 140 44.65 -3.29 -3.88
CA LYS A 140 45.95 -3.73 -4.43
C LYS A 140 45.74 -4.49 -5.74
N ALA A 141 44.76 -5.39 -5.77
CA ALA A 141 44.35 -6.09 -6.98
C ALA A 141 43.87 -5.10 -8.06
N ALA A 142 43.09 -4.08 -7.67
CA ALA A 142 42.64 -3.02 -8.59
C ALA A 142 43.81 -2.22 -9.20
N ALA A 143 44.79 -1.81 -8.38
CA ALA A 143 45.96 -1.06 -8.84
C ALA A 143 46.90 -1.87 -9.76
N ALA A 144 46.91 -3.19 -9.63
CA ALA A 144 47.72 -4.10 -10.46
C ALA A 144 47.12 -4.37 -11.86
N LEU A 145 45.89 -3.89 -12.14
CA LEU A 145 45.28 -4.08 -13.45
C LEU A 145 45.94 -3.19 -14.52
N PRO A 146 46.14 -3.70 -15.75
CA PRO A 146 46.70 -2.92 -16.86
C PRO A 146 45.78 -1.74 -17.20
N PHE A 147 46.31 -0.74 -17.91
CA PHE A 147 45.50 0.39 -18.38
C PHE A 147 44.36 -0.07 -19.31
N HIS A 148 43.18 0.54 -19.19
CA HIS A 148 42.09 0.36 -20.15
C HIS A 148 41.32 1.69 -20.31
N PRO A 149 41.00 2.16 -21.53
CA PRO A 149 40.51 3.52 -21.75
C PRO A 149 39.16 3.79 -21.08
N ARG A 150 38.25 2.81 -21.05
CA ARG A 150 36.90 2.93 -20.45
C ARG A 150 36.66 1.83 -19.43
N ARG A 151 36.38 2.17 -18.17
CA ARG A 151 36.08 1.22 -17.08
C ARG A 151 34.76 1.54 -16.39
N ALA A 152 34.01 0.49 -16.07
CA ALA A 152 32.83 0.56 -15.22
C ALA A 152 33.06 -0.28 -13.96
N VAL A 153 32.81 0.28 -12.77
CA VAL A 153 33.00 -0.42 -11.49
C VAL A 153 31.65 -0.70 -10.85
N LEU A 154 31.40 -1.95 -10.50
CA LEU A 154 30.25 -2.41 -9.72
C LEU A 154 30.74 -3.14 -8.46
N ALA A 155 29.87 -3.34 -7.48
CA ALA A 155 30.15 -4.09 -6.26
C ALA A 155 29.15 -5.24 -6.07
N GLN A 156 29.63 -6.35 -5.51
CA GLN A 156 28.78 -7.36 -4.90
C GLN A 156 27.92 -6.71 -3.80
N THR A 157 26.63 -7.02 -3.74
CA THR A 157 25.63 -6.35 -2.89
C THR A 157 25.92 -6.41 -1.38
N THR A 158 26.78 -7.33 -0.93
CA THR A 158 27.19 -7.50 0.46
C THR A 158 28.53 -6.83 0.83
N GLN A 159 29.21 -6.15 -0.10
CA GLN A 159 30.48 -5.47 0.17
C GLN A 159 30.25 -4.10 0.82
N PRO A 160 31.17 -3.61 1.69
CA PRO A 160 31.11 -2.24 2.20
C PRO A 160 31.29 -1.19 1.11
N GLU A 161 30.58 -0.07 1.21
CA GLU A 161 30.67 1.04 0.25
C GLU A 161 32.08 1.66 0.21
N SER A 162 32.75 1.78 1.36
CA SER A 162 34.14 2.22 1.45
C SER A 162 35.11 1.39 0.60
N ARG A 163 34.88 0.07 0.46
CA ARG A 163 35.72 -0.80 -0.38
C ARG A 163 35.51 -0.52 -1.87
N LEU A 164 34.29 -0.18 -2.28
CA LEU A 164 33.99 0.26 -3.64
C LEU A 164 34.69 1.60 -3.94
N GLU A 165 34.65 2.55 -3.00
CA GLU A 165 35.33 3.83 -3.12
C GLU A 165 36.85 3.70 -3.21
N GLU A 166 37.47 2.86 -2.35
CA GLU A 166 38.91 2.59 -2.37
C GLU A 166 39.38 2.00 -3.70
N VAL A 167 38.63 1.04 -4.25
CA VAL A 167 38.90 0.44 -5.56
C VAL A 167 38.71 1.47 -6.68
N ALA A 168 37.60 2.20 -6.67
CA ALA A 168 37.34 3.24 -7.67
C ALA A 168 38.45 4.31 -7.66
N ALA A 169 38.91 4.74 -6.48
CA ALA A 169 40.01 5.68 -6.35
C ALA A 169 41.33 5.15 -6.93
N ALA A 170 41.66 3.87 -6.74
CA ALA A 170 42.84 3.25 -7.33
C ALA A 170 42.74 3.06 -8.85
N LEU A 171 41.53 2.94 -9.40
CA LEU A 171 41.32 2.78 -10.84
C LEU A 171 41.38 4.09 -11.63
N ARG A 172 41.20 5.25 -10.98
CA ARG A 172 41.27 6.58 -11.62
C ARG A 172 42.61 6.89 -12.28
N SER A 173 43.71 6.28 -11.84
CA SER A 173 45.04 6.47 -12.47
C SER A 173 45.25 5.60 -13.71
N ASN A 174 44.42 4.58 -13.94
CA ASN A 174 44.65 3.52 -14.94
C ASN A 174 43.54 3.48 -16.02
N THR A 175 42.81 4.58 -16.23
CA THR A 175 41.72 4.69 -17.22
C THR A 175 41.43 6.15 -17.60
N ASP A 176 40.96 6.40 -18.83
CA ASP A 176 40.54 7.74 -19.27
C ASP A 176 39.12 8.08 -18.79
N THR A 177 38.24 7.08 -18.72
CA THR A 177 36.83 7.24 -18.32
C THR A 177 36.43 6.16 -17.32
N LEU A 178 36.26 6.56 -16.05
CA LEU A 178 35.77 5.71 -14.98
C LEU A 178 34.31 6.02 -14.66
N VAL A 179 33.43 5.04 -14.85
CA VAL A 179 32.04 5.08 -14.35
C VAL A 179 31.96 4.21 -13.09
N VAL A 180 31.39 4.72 -12.00
CA VAL A 180 31.22 3.97 -10.75
C VAL A 180 29.73 3.81 -10.48
N HIS A 181 29.29 2.57 -10.34
CA HIS A 181 27.90 2.24 -10.03
C HIS A 181 27.81 1.56 -8.66
N ASN A 182 27.36 2.31 -7.66
CA ASN A 182 27.06 1.72 -6.36
C ASN A 182 25.90 0.73 -6.50
N THR A 183 26.24 -0.55 -6.35
CA THR A 183 25.34 -1.71 -6.38
C THR A 183 25.26 -2.42 -5.02
N VAL A 184 25.82 -1.82 -3.97
CA VAL A 184 25.74 -2.29 -2.59
C VAL A 184 24.30 -2.24 -2.08
N CYS A 185 23.88 -3.29 -1.36
CA CYS A 185 22.57 -3.37 -0.74
C CYS A 185 22.62 -2.89 0.71
N GLN A 186 22.05 -1.70 0.95
CA GLN A 186 22.04 -1.02 2.25
C GLN A 186 21.39 -1.83 3.39
N ALA A 187 20.55 -2.84 3.08
CA ALA A 187 19.93 -3.72 4.08
C ALA A 187 20.95 -4.54 4.90
N THR A 188 22.18 -4.74 4.40
CA THR A 188 23.25 -5.38 5.18
C THR A 188 23.86 -4.40 6.17
N HIS A 189 24.11 -3.15 5.75
CA HIS A 189 24.66 -2.08 6.59
C HIS A 189 23.70 -1.70 7.73
N GLN A 190 22.44 -1.41 7.38
CA GLN A 190 21.38 -1.07 8.35
C GLN A 190 21.21 -2.14 9.44
N ARG A 191 21.34 -3.42 9.09
CA ARG A 191 21.32 -4.53 10.06
C ARG A 191 22.55 -4.54 10.98
N GLN A 192 23.73 -4.28 10.44
CA GLN A 192 24.96 -4.20 11.23
C GLN A 192 24.91 -3.00 12.19
N GLU A 193 24.51 -1.83 11.71
CA GLU A 193 24.33 -0.62 12.53
C GLU A 193 23.29 -0.82 13.62
N ALA A 194 22.11 -1.38 13.31
CA ALA A 194 21.08 -1.65 14.30
C ALA A 194 21.54 -2.67 15.36
N ALA A 195 22.27 -3.72 14.96
CA ALA A 195 22.82 -4.70 15.90
C ALA A 195 23.93 -4.12 16.79
N VAL A 196 24.82 -3.29 16.25
CA VAL A 196 25.87 -2.58 17.00
C VAL A 196 25.27 -1.52 17.94
N ARG A 197 24.25 -0.79 17.48
CA ARG A 197 23.48 0.16 18.30
C ARG A 197 22.79 -0.54 19.46
N LEU A 198 22.13 -1.67 19.20
CA LEU A 198 21.47 -2.46 20.23
C LEU A 198 22.48 -3.06 21.22
N ALA A 199 23.60 -3.62 20.74
CA ALA A 199 24.65 -4.19 21.58
C ALA A 199 25.19 -3.17 22.60
N ARG A 200 25.27 -1.87 22.26
CA ARG A 200 25.66 -0.78 23.18
C ARG A 200 24.62 -0.44 24.26
N GLN A 201 23.41 -0.97 24.20
CA GLN A 201 22.27 -0.62 25.06
C GLN A 201 21.78 -1.78 25.94
N VAL A 202 22.37 -2.97 25.80
CA VAL A 202 21.97 -4.22 26.45
C VAL A 202 23.13 -4.84 27.22
N ASP A 203 22.83 -5.65 28.24
CA ASP A 203 23.84 -6.32 29.06
C ASP A 203 24.42 -7.57 28.35
N VAL A 204 23.59 -8.23 27.54
CA VAL A 204 23.93 -9.42 26.76
C VAL A 204 23.30 -9.33 25.38
N MET A 205 24.03 -9.77 24.36
CA MET A 205 23.58 -9.82 22.97
C MET A 205 23.50 -11.27 22.48
N VAL A 206 22.42 -11.62 21.79
CA VAL A 206 22.20 -12.93 21.16
C VAL A 206 22.05 -12.74 19.66
N VAL A 207 22.92 -13.39 18.88
CA VAL A 207 22.91 -13.37 17.42
C VAL A 207 22.43 -14.71 16.91
N VAL A 208 21.30 -14.70 16.21
CA VAL A 208 20.57 -15.90 15.78
C VAL A 208 20.83 -16.16 14.29
N GLY A 209 21.31 -17.36 13.96
CA GLY A 209 21.44 -17.83 12.57
C GLY A 209 22.55 -18.87 12.37
N GLY A 210 22.60 -19.49 11.19
CA GLY A 210 23.54 -20.57 10.90
C GLY A 210 25.02 -20.19 11.03
N LYS A 211 25.83 -21.07 11.62
CA LYS A 211 27.29 -20.94 11.81
C LYS A 211 28.05 -20.93 10.48
N GLU A 212 27.48 -21.55 9.45
CA GLU A 212 27.99 -21.51 8.07
C GLU A 212 27.86 -20.11 7.43
N SER A 213 26.92 -19.28 7.89
CA SER A 213 26.69 -17.94 7.35
C SER A 213 27.79 -16.95 7.73
N ALA A 214 28.63 -16.57 6.76
CA ALA A 214 29.67 -15.56 6.94
C ALA A 214 29.12 -14.23 7.48
N ASN A 215 27.98 -13.76 6.95
CA ASN A 215 27.35 -12.51 7.42
C ASN A 215 26.85 -12.61 8.87
N THR A 216 26.41 -13.79 9.32
CA THR A 216 25.95 -13.98 10.71
C THR A 216 27.13 -14.04 11.67
N ARG A 217 28.23 -14.71 11.29
CA ARG A 217 29.50 -14.69 12.05
C ARG A 217 30.05 -13.27 12.17
N HIS A 218 30.08 -12.53 11.07
CA HIS A 218 30.55 -11.14 11.08
C HIS A 218 29.66 -10.22 11.92
N LEU A 219 28.33 -10.41 11.89
CA LEU A 219 27.41 -9.68 12.78
C LEU A 219 27.71 -9.95 14.26
N ALA A 220 28.01 -11.20 14.63
CA ALA A 220 28.42 -11.56 15.98
C ALA A 220 29.80 -10.98 16.37
N GLU A 221 30.76 -10.93 15.45
CA GLU A 221 32.05 -10.26 15.66
C GLU A 221 31.89 -8.75 15.91
N LEU A 222 31.06 -8.07 15.11
CA LEU A 222 30.77 -6.64 15.27
C LEU A 222 30.09 -6.33 16.62
N CYS A 223 29.16 -7.19 17.07
CA CYS A 223 28.55 -7.06 18.40
C CYS A 223 29.55 -7.36 19.54
N ARG A 224 30.48 -8.33 19.38
CA ARG A 224 31.56 -8.54 20.36
C ARG A 224 32.50 -7.33 20.47
N ALA A 225 32.75 -6.66 19.35
CA ALA A 225 33.62 -5.48 19.29
C ALA A 225 33.08 -4.26 20.07
N THR A 226 31.80 -4.23 20.46
CA THR A 226 31.28 -3.18 21.36
C THR A 226 31.62 -3.40 22.84
N GLY A 227 32.24 -4.54 23.19
CA GLY A 227 32.50 -4.95 24.57
C GLY A 227 31.35 -5.72 25.22
N THR A 228 30.23 -5.91 24.51
CA THR A 228 29.03 -6.57 25.03
C THR A 228 29.15 -8.10 24.90
N PRO A 229 28.93 -8.89 25.97
CA PRO A 229 28.88 -10.34 25.91
C PRO A 229 27.91 -10.82 24.82
N THR A 230 28.46 -11.42 23.75
CA THR A 230 27.70 -11.76 22.55
C THR A 230 27.79 -13.25 22.22
N TYR A 231 26.65 -13.92 22.28
CA TYR A 231 26.48 -15.34 21.98
C TYR A 231 25.88 -15.55 20.59
N HIS A 232 26.39 -16.53 19.85
CA HIS A 232 25.89 -16.89 18.52
C HIS A 232 25.22 -18.27 18.62
N VAL A 233 23.93 -18.32 18.33
CA VAL A 233 23.09 -19.52 18.43
C VAL A 233 22.36 -19.82 17.10
N GLU A 234 22.11 -21.10 16.82
CA GLU A 234 21.29 -21.54 15.67
C GLU A 234 19.83 -21.85 16.03
N ARG A 235 19.54 -22.15 17.31
CA ARG A 235 18.23 -22.59 17.84
C ARG A 235 18.06 -22.10 19.27
N ALA A 236 16.82 -22.00 19.75
CA ALA A 236 16.55 -21.63 21.13
C ALA A 236 17.19 -22.61 22.14
N GLY A 237 17.20 -23.91 21.82
CA GLY A 237 17.87 -24.94 22.65
C GLY A 237 19.38 -24.78 22.85
N GLU A 238 20.07 -23.87 22.14
CA GLU A 238 21.48 -23.53 22.41
C GLU A 238 21.65 -22.43 23.49
N LEU A 239 20.56 -21.88 24.02
CA LEU A 239 20.58 -20.83 25.05
C LEU A 239 20.91 -21.38 26.44
N CYS A 240 22.06 -21.03 26.99
CA CYS A 240 22.42 -21.37 28.37
C CYS A 240 21.85 -20.34 29.36
N ARG A 241 20.99 -20.78 30.30
CA ARG A 241 20.43 -19.92 31.38
C ARG A 241 21.51 -19.16 32.19
N GLN A 242 22.72 -19.69 32.27
CA GLN A 242 23.86 -19.05 32.95
C GLN A 242 24.29 -17.71 32.33
N TRP A 243 24.08 -17.51 31.02
CA TRP A 243 24.43 -16.27 30.33
C TRP A 243 23.58 -15.07 30.77
N PHE A 244 22.40 -15.33 31.35
CA PHE A 244 21.41 -14.31 31.68
C PHE A 244 21.33 -13.97 33.17
N ILE A 245 22.21 -14.58 33.99
CA ILE A 245 22.31 -14.30 35.43
C ILE A 245 22.68 -12.83 35.64
N ASN A 246 21.89 -12.14 36.47
CA ASN A 246 22.00 -10.70 36.77
C ASN A 246 21.85 -9.75 35.55
N THR A 247 21.33 -10.23 34.41
CA THR A 247 21.05 -9.36 33.25
C THR A 247 19.70 -8.66 33.40
N ARG A 248 19.66 -7.37 33.06
CA ARG A 248 18.43 -6.57 33.03
C ARG A 248 17.87 -6.49 31.61
N ARG A 249 18.74 -6.35 30.61
CA ARG A 249 18.44 -6.20 29.18
C ARG A 249 19.19 -7.21 28.33
N VAL A 250 18.46 -7.90 27.46
CA VAL A 250 19.02 -8.81 26.45
C VAL A 250 18.62 -8.33 25.06
N GLY A 251 19.61 -8.12 24.19
CA GLY A 251 19.40 -7.81 22.79
C GLY A 251 19.38 -9.09 21.95
N VAL A 252 18.46 -9.18 21.00
CA VAL A 252 18.37 -10.28 20.02
C VAL A 252 18.43 -9.72 18.60
N THR A 253 19.26 -10.31 17.74
CA THR A 253 19.32 -9.98 16.31
C THR A 253 19.45 -11.24 15.46
N GLY A 254 19.07 -11.15 14.19
CA GLY A 254 19.09 -12.26 13.25
C GLY A 254 19.90 -11.95 12.00
N GLY A 255 20.67 -12.93 11.52
CA GLY A 255 21.34 -12.86 10.23
C GLY A 255 20.37 -12.77 9.04
N ALA A 256 20.86 -12.36 7.87
CA ALA A 256 20.05 -12.15 6.65
C ALA A 256 19.33 -13.41 6.13
N SER A 257 19.76 -14.60 6.57
CA SER A 257 19.18 -15.91 6.26
C SER A 257 18.50 -16.57 7.46
N THR A 258 18.24 -15.81 8.53
CA THR A 258 17.50 -16.29 9.71
C THR A 258 16.02 -15.93 9.55
N PRO A 259 15.07 -16.88 9.57
CA PRO A 259 13.64 -16.58 9.55
C PRO A 259 13.19 -15.94 10.87
N ALA A 260 12.06 -15.22 10.82
CA ALA A 260 11.47 -14.58 12.01
C ALA A 260 11.11 -15.60 13.11
N TRP A 261 10.54 -16.75 12.75
CA TRP A 261 10.09 -17.75 13.73
C TRP A 261 11.22 -18.32 14.62
N ILE A 262 12.46 -18.46 14.14
CA ILE A 262 13.59 -18.87 15.02
C ILE A 262 13.95 -17.75 16.01
N ILE A 263 13.81 -16.48 15.58
CA ILE A 263 14.06 -15.31 16.42
C ILE A 263 12.96 -15.21 17.49
N GLU A 264 11.71 -15.44 17.11
CA GLU A 264 10.55 -15.51 18.01
C GLU A 264 10.66 -16.69 19.00
N GLU A 265 11.12 -17.87 18.58
CA GLU A 265 11.40 -19.02 19.45
C GLU A 265 12.49 -18.69 20.49
N VAL A 266 13.58 -18.06 20.05
CA VAL A 266 14.66 -17.57 20.93
C VAL A 266 14.13 -16.52 21.91
N VAL A 267 13.29 -15.59 21.46
CA VAL A 267 12.68 -14.56 22.32
C VAL A 267 11.71 -15.17 23.33
N GLY A 268 10.84 -16.10 22.92
CA GLY A 268 9.90 -16.79 23.81
C GLY A 268 10.61 -17.59 24.90
N MET A 269 11.70 -18.29 24.55
CA MET A 269 12.53 -19.01 25.53
C MET A 269 13.27 -18.06 26.50
N LEU A 270 13.51 -16.80 26.11
CA LEU A 270 14.07 -15.76 26.98
C LEU A 270 13.00 -15.06 27.85
N THR A 271 11.78 -14.86 27.34
CA THR A 271 10.67 -14.27 28.12
C THR A 271 10.00 -15.28 29.06
N GLY A 272 10.17 -16.58 28.81
CA GLY A 272 9.50 -17.65 29.55
C GLY A 272 8.09 -17.96 29.01
N GLU A 273 7.75 -17.46 27.82
CA GLU A 273 6.49 -17.75 27.14
C GLU A 273 6.63 -19.01 26.29
N GLU A 274 6.21 -20.17 26.83
CA GLU A 274 6.09 -21.41 26.07
C GLU A 274 4.92 -21.35 25.07
N LYS A 275 5.05 -20.55 24.01
CA LYS A 275 4.21 -20.67 22.82
C LYS A 275 4.66 -21.86 21.99
N ILE A 276 4.13 -23.03 22.31
CA ILE A 276 4.19 -24.21 21.45
C ILE A 276 3.30 -23.94 20.22
N MET A 277 3.84 -23.26 19.22
CA MET A 277 3.23 -23.18 17.89
C MET A 277 3.45 -24.50 17.15
N VAL A 278 2.52 -25.43 17.35
CA VAL A 278 2.29 -26.52 16.39
C VAL A 278 1.62 -25.89 15.16
N PRO A 279 2.09 -26.15 13.93
CA PRO A 279 1.35 -25.75 12.73
C PRO A 279 -0.02 -26.44 12.74
N GLU A 280 -1.10 -25.69 12.48
CA GLU A 280 -2.44 -26.27 12.36
C GLU A 280 -2.48 -27.23 11.15
N GLU A 281 -2.80 -28.50 11.42
CA GLU A 281 -3.08 -29.49 10.37
C GLU A 281 -4.47 -29.22 9.78
N GLU A 282 -4.48 -29.03 8.46
CA GLU A 282 -5.52 -29.37 7.49
C GLU A 282 -6.97 -29.49 8.01
N LYS A 283 -7.76 -28.42 7.81
CA LYS A 283 -9.20 -28.57 7.56
C LYS A 283 -9.42 -28.77 6.06
N GLU A 284 -9.74 -30.00 5.67
CA GLU A 284 -10.20 -30.32 4.32
C GLU A 284 -11.42 -29.47 3.93
N PRO A 285 -11.45 -28.84 2.74
CA PRO A 285 -12.67 -28.25 2.21
C PRO A 285 -13.61 -29.35 1.70
N VAL A 286 -14.74 -29.51 2.39
CA VAL A 286 -15.84 -30.41 1.98
C VAL A 286 -16.28 -30.08 0.56
N THR A 287 -16.31 -31.10 -0.30
CA THR A 287 -16.69 -30.98 -1.70
C THR A 287 -18.20 -30.73 -1.86
N THR A 288 -18.62 -29.51 -2.22
CA THR A 288 -19.93 -29.30 -2.83
C THR A 288 -19.88 -29.65 -4.31
N GLN A 289 -20.68 -30.64 -4.70
CA GLN A 289 -20.83 -31.08 -6.09
C GLN A 289 -21.86 -30.20 -6.81
N GLU A 290 -21.52 -29.70 -8.00
CA GLU A 290 -22.52 -29.34 -9.01
C GLU A 290 -22.30 -30.19 -10.27
N PRO A 291 -23.37 -30.55 -11.02
CA PRO A 291 -23.34 -31.73 -11.88
C PRO A 291 -22.78 -31.48 -13.29
N VAL A 292 -22.25 -32.55 -13.86
CA VAL A 292 -21.66 -32.63 -15.20
C VAL A 292 -22.70 -32.42 -16.30
N ALA A 293 -22.40 -31.54 -17.25
CA ALA A 293 -23.01 -31.54 -18.58
C ALA A 293 -21.97 -31.94 -19.64
N SER A 294 -22.28 -32.98 -20.39
CA SER A 294 -21.40 -33.64 -21.37
C SER A 294 -21.22 -32.85 -22.68
N GLY A 295 -19.99 -32.79 -23.21
CA GLY A 295 -19.70 -32.32 -24.57
C GLY A 295 -18.26 -32.63 -24.99
N GLN A 296 -18.07 -33.47 -26.02
CA GLN A 296 -16.76 -33.97 -26.46
C GLN A 296 -16.05 -33.02 -27.46
N PRO A 297 -14.74 -33.22 -27.73
CA PRO A 297 -13.85 -32.13 -28.17
C PRO A 297 -13.75 -31.96 -29.69
N VAL A 298 -13.29 -30.78 -30.11
CA VAL A 298 -12.69 -30.54 -31.43
C VAL A 298 -11.29 -29.98 -31.22
N ALA A 299 -10.31 -30.60 -31.87
CA ALA A 299 -8.90 -30.19 -31.91
C ALA A 299 -8.47 -30.05 -33.40
N PRO A 300 -7.26 -29.57 -33.70
CA PRO A 300 -7.06 -28.27 -34.32
C PRO A 300 -6.78 -28.33 -35.83
N ALA A 301 -6.89 -27.19 -36.50
CA ALA A 301 -6.41 -26.99 -37.86
C ALA A 301 -5.18 -26.05 -37.86
N GLU A 302 -4.13 -26.46 -38.57
CA GLU A 302 -2.88 -25.72 -38.73
C GLU A 302 -3.01 -24.58 -39.75
N PRO A 303 -2.13 -23.55 -39.71
CA PRO A 303 -2.12 -22.47 -40.68
C PRO A 303 -1.10 -22.73 -41.82
N GLU A 304 -1.55 -22.60 -43.07
CA GLU A 304 -0.67 -22.44 -44.24
C GLU A 304 -1.10 -21.24 -45.10
N GLY A 305 -0.17 -20.68 -45.88
CA GLY A 305 -0.51 -19.91 -47.08
C GLY A 305 -0.28 -18.39 -47.03
N ASN A 306 0.98 -17.96 -46.98
CA ASN A 306 1.38 -16.71 -47.64
C ASN A 306 1.34 -16.93 -49.16
N PRO A 307 1.12 -15.89 -50.00
CA PRO A 307 2.29 -15.34 -50.68
C PRO A 307 2.29 -13.81 -50.88
N ALA A 308 3.50 -13.28 -51.03
CA ALA A 308 3.80 -11.89 -51.38
C ALA A 308 3.55 -11.56 -52.86
N ILE A 309 3.61 -10.26 -53.22
CA ILE A 309 4.09 -9.69 -54.51
C ILE A 309 4.30 -8.16 -54.28
N THR A 310 5.55 -7.75 -54.01
CA THR A 310 6.47 -6.89 -54.82
C THR A 310 6.16 -5.37 -54.92
N GLY A 311 7.20 -4.54 -54.74
CA GLY A 311 7.23 -3.11 -55.11
C GLY A 311 7.44 -2.88 -56.63
N PRO A 312 8.01 -1.73 -57.09
CA PRO A 312 9.35 -1.28 -56.66
C PRO A 312 9.62 0.26 -56.61
N GLU A 313 10.85 0.61 -56.18
CA GLU A 313 11.69 1.81 -56.54
C GLU A 313 11.22 3.27 -56.24
N GLY A 314 12.10 4.22 -55.89
CA GLY A 314 13.54 4.15 -55.56
C GLY A 314 14.26 5.52 -55.46
N GLY A 315 15.39 5.58 -54.72
CA GLY A 315 16.42 6.66 -54.72
C GLY A 315 16.09 7.99 -53.98
N ALA A 316 17.03 8.82 -53.53
CA ALA A 316 18.48 8.67 -53.27
C ALA A 316 19.01 9.87 -52.40
N GLU A 317 20.14 9.70 -51.70
CA GLU A 317 20.97 10.78 -51.09
C GLU A 317 21.96 11.38 -52.13
N PRO A 318 22.92 12.30 -51.82
CA PRO A 318 23.09 13.31 -50.74
C PRO A 318 23.09 14.73 -51.40
N PRO A 319 23.96 15.77 -51.17
CA PRO A 319 24.95 16.09 -50.13
C PRO A 319 24.85 17.55 -49.58
N ALA A 320 25.99 18.15 -49.15
CA ALA A 320 26.12 19.40 -48.39
C ALA A 320 26.67 20.61 -49.19
N ALA A 321 26.61 21.82 -48.60
CA ALA A 321 27.48 22.96 -48.90
C ALA A 321 27.60 23.95 -47.72
N GLU A 322 28.71 24.67 -47.64
CA GLU A 322 29.08 25.59 -46.55
C GLU A 322 28.85 27.09 -46.88
N ALA A 323 29.11 27.94 -45.87
CA ALA A 323 29.89 29.19 -45.97
C ALA A 323 29.20 30.59 -45.91
N ALA A 324 29.58 31.29 -44.82
CA ALA A 324 30.22 32.63 -44.81
C ALA A 324 29.43 33.97 -44.70
N LYS A 325 29.54 34.51 -43.47
CA LYS A 325 30.11 35.84 -43.11
C LYS A 325 29.31 37.16 -43.23
N SER A 326 29.61 38.00 -42.22
CA SER A 326 29.52 39.47 -42.13
C SER A 326 28.13 40.09 -41.86
N GLY A 327 28.01 41.16 -41.06
CA GLY A 327 29.03 41.91 -40.32
C GLY A 327 28.46 42.66 -39.11
N ALA A 328 29.34 43.16 -38.24
CA ALA A 328 28.97 43.92 -37.04
C ALA A 328 28.71 45.40 -37.35
N PHE A 329 27.86 46.06 -36.55
CA PHE A 329 28.23 47.22 -35.73
C PHE A 329 27.09 47.54 -34.75
N GLY A 330 27.42 47.98 -33.54
CA GLY A 330 26.43 48.42 -32.53
C GLY A 330 26.36 49.95 -32.42
N GLY A 331 25.42 50.47 -31.62
CA GLY A 331 25.29 51.91 -31.37
C GLY A 331 24.04 52.28 -30.59
N GLN A 332 24.27 52.73 -29.35
CA GLN A 332 23.33 53.17 -28.31
C GLN A 332 22.24 54.19 -28.71
N GLU A 333 21.14 54.12 -27.95
CA GLU A 333 20.39 55.18 -27.23
C GLU A 333 20.27 56.62 -27.81
N GLY A 334 19.11 57.26 -27.56
CA GLY A 334 18.79 58.64 -27.96
C GLY A 334 19.47 59.73 -27.09
N PRO A 335 18.92 60.96 -26.92
CA PRO A 335 17.47 61.29 -26.96
C PRO A 335 17.08 62.63 -27.65
N GLY A 336 15.78 62.96 -27.65
CA GLY A 336 15.37 64.28 -27.12
C GLY A 336 14.51 65.23 -27.96
N VAL A 337 13.46 65.74 -27.29
CA VAL A 337 12.90 67.12 -27.35
C VAL A 337 11.84 67.46 -28.43
N ALA A 338 10.62 67.74 -27.94
CA ALA A 338 9.49 68.46 -28.58
C ALA A 338 9.57 69.99 -28.23
N PRO A 339 8.67 70.92 -28.63
CA PRO A 339 7.33 70.79 -29.25
C PRO A 339 7.01 71.82 -30.39
N GLY A 340 5.74 71.93 -30.85
CA GLY A 340 5.30 73.10 -31.65
C GLY A 340 4.05 73.00 -32.54
N GLU A 341 2.86 72.99 -31.94
CA GLU A 341 1.59 73.67 -32.36
C GLU A 341 0.99 73.60 -33.80
N THR A 342 -0.24 73.04 -33.84
CA THR A 342 -1.46 73.48 -34.57
C THR A 342 -1.57 73.49 -36.11
N GLY A 343 -2.40 72.56 -36.63
CA GLY A 343 -3.63 72.95 -37.34
C GLY A 343 -3.74 72.70 -38.85
N THR A 344 -4.45 71.63 -39.24
CA THR A 344 -4.86 71.23 -40.61
C THR A 344 -3.72 70.80 -41.56
N PRO A 345 -3.92 69.91 -42.55
CA PRO A 345 -5.15 69.27 -43.04
C PRO A 345 -5.09 67.72 -42.98
N GLU A 346 -4.72 67.13 -41.84
CA GLU A 346 -4.49 65.68 -41.74
C GLU A 346 -5.76 64.82 -41.57
N GLU A 347 -6.87 65.38 -41.10
CA GLU A 347 -8.07 64.60 -40.74
C GLU A 347 -8.67 63.84 -41.93
N GLN A 348 -8.72 64.45 -43.13
CA GLN A 348 -9.18 63.78 -44.35
C GLN A 348 -8.18 62.75 -44.92
N ARG A 349 -6.90 62.80 -44.54
CA ARG A 349 -5.91 61.80 -44.96
C ARG A 349 -5.86 60.61 -43.99
N ASN A 350 -6.09 60.85 -42.70
CA ASN A 350 -6.12 59.81 -41.69
C ASN A 350 -7.31 58.85 -41.82
N GLU A 351 -8.50 59.31 -42.24
CA GLU A 351 -9.62 58.37 -42.50
C GLU A 351 -9.29 57.39 -43.65
N MET A 352 -8.68 57.88 -44.74
CA MET A 352 -8.28 57.02 -45.87
C MET A 352 -7.11 56.08 -45.53
N GLN A 353 -6.20 56.50 -44.63
CA GLN A 353 -5.08 55.69 -44.17
C GLN A 353 -5.47 54.67 -43.07
N GLN A 354 -6.49 54.94 -42.24
CA GLN A 354 -6.95 53.98 -41.23
C GLN A 354 -7.72 52.80 -41.83
N ILE A 355 -8.43 53.00 -42.95
CA ILE A 355 -9.11 51.89 -43.66
C ILE A 355 -8.08 50.96 -44.32
N THR A 356 -6.97 51.49 -44.85
CA THR A 356 -5.91 50.67 -45.47
C THR A 356 -4.99 49.96 -44.46
N ALA A 357 -5.00 50.36 -43.18
CA ALA A 357 -4.16 49.78 -42.12
C ALA A 357 -4.72 48.51 -41.44
N ARG A 358 -5.85 47.97 -41.91
CA ARG A 358 -6.51 46.75 -41.36
C ARG A 358 -6.51 45.54 -42.30
N MET A 359 -5.61 45.46 -43.27
CA MET A 359 -5.35 44.21 -43.99
C MET A 359 -4.26 43.39 -43.27
N PRO A 360 -4.59 42.24 -42.63
CA PRO A 360 -3.57 41.34 -42.10
C PRO A 360 -2.79 40.69 -43.25
N GLU A 361 -1.47 40.88 -43.29
CA GLU A 361 -0.63 40.14 -44.23
C GLU A 361 -0.66 38.64 -43.87
N LEU A 362 -1.31 37.84 -44.72
CA LEU A 362 -1.42 36.37 -44.59
C LEU A 362 -0.09 35.66 -44.86
N ARG A 363 0.84 35.79 -43.91
CA ARG A 363 2.14 35.09 -43.93
C ARG A 363 1.97 33.62 -43.51
N ARG A 364 2.66 32.71 -44.22
CA ARG A 364 2.65 31.26 -43.94
C ARG A 364 2.99 30.98 -42.48
N GLY A 365 2.19 30.16 -41.81
CA GLY A 365 2.36 29.78 -40.42
C GLY A 365 1.83 30.77 -39.38
N ASN A 366 1.28 31.92 -39.78
CA ASN A 366 0.57 32.80 -38.86
C ASN A 366 -0.84 32.26 -38.54
N VAL A 367 -1.36 32.58 -37.34
CA VAL A 367 -2.73 32.29 -36.94
C VAL A 367 -3.55 33.56 -37.09
N VAL A 368 -4.67 33.47 -37.79
CA VAL A 368 -5.63 34.56 -37.99
C VAL A 368 -7.01 34.08 -37.54
N ALA A 369 -7.81 34.99 -36.99
CA ALA A 369 -9.23 34.72 -36.75
C ALA A 369 -9.99 34.92 -38.07
N GLY A 370 -10.86 33.98 -38.41
CA GLY A 370 -11.70 34.05 -39.60
C GLY A 370 -13.13 33.61 -39.33
N THR A 371 -14.07 34.16 -40.10
CA THR A 371 -15.50 33.88 -39.96
C THR A 371 -15.92 32.83 -40.98
N VAL A 372 -16.62 31.77 -40.54
CA VAL A 372 -17.13 30.73 -41.44
C VAL A 372 -18.23 31.31 -42.34
N VAL A 373 -17.97 31.41 -43.64
CA VAL A 373 -18.92 31.97 -44.62
C VAL A 373 -19.80 30.85 -45.19
N GLN A 374 -19.23 29.69 -45.46
CA GLN A 374 -19.92 28.55 -46.05
C GLN A 374 -19.37 27.22 -45.52
N ILE A 375 -20.28 26.28 -45.25
CA ILE A 375 -19.97 24.90 -44.88
C ILE A 375 -20.44 24.02 -46.03
N THR A 376 -19.57 23.13 -46.50
CA THR A 376 -19.85 22.13 -47.55
C THR A 376 -19.44 20.76 -47.01
N ASP A 377 -20.02 19.69 -47.53
CA ASP A 377 -19.85 18.33 -46.98
C ASP A 377 -18.38 17.87 -46.87
N ASN A 378 -17.49 18.39 -47.73
CA ASN A 378 -16.05 18.08 -47.71
C ASN A 378 -15.12 19.22 -47.22
N GLU A 379 -15.59 20.47 -47.23
CA GLU A 379 -14.75 21.67 -47.09
C GLU A 379 -15.51 22.84 -46.45
N VAL A 380 -14.84 23.56 -45.55
CA VAL A 380 -15.38 24.77 -44.87
C VAL A 380 -14.63 26.01 -45.35
N MET A 381 -15.37 27.01 -45.81
CA MET A 381 -14.85 28.24 -46.37
C MET A 381 -14.96 29.39 -45.36
N VAL A 382 -13.86 30.10 -45.17
CA VAL A 382 -13.65 31.03 -44.05
C VAL A 382 -13.04 32.33 -44.54
N ASP A 383 -13.71 33.45 -44.27
CA ASP A 383 -13.15 34.78 -44.51
C ASP A 383 -12.15 35.12 -43.39
N VAL A 384 -10.89 35.30 -43.80
CA VAL A 384 -9.75 35.65 -42.94
C VAL A 384 -9.27 37.10 -43.16
N GLY A 385 -10.11 37.96 -43.77
CA GLY A 385 -9.77 39.35 -44.11
C GLY A 385 -8.78 39.49 -45.26
N GLY A 386 -8.71 38.48 -46.13
CA GLY A 386 -7.82 38.41 -47.29
C GLY A 386 -8.43 38.97 -48.58
N LYS A 387 -7.76 38.71 -49.72
CA LYS A 387 -8.32 38.97 -51.05
C LYS A 387 -9.20 37.83 -51.59
N SER A 388 -9.13 36.66 -50.97
CA SER A 388 -9.91 35.46 -51.28
C SER A 388 -10.26 34.72 -49.99
N GLU A 389 -11.40 34.03 -49.99
CA GLU A 389 -11.87 33.19 -48.89
C GLU A 389 -10.98 31.95 -48.76
N GLY A 390 -10.63 31.55 -47.53
CA GLY A 390 -9.75 30.41 -47.29
C GLY A 390 -10.49 29.10 -47.06
N VAL A 391 -9.90 27.99 -47.51
CA VAL A 391 -10.51 26.66 -47.47
C VAL A 391 -9.87 25.82 -46.37
N ILE A 392 -10.70 25.23 -45.51
CA ILE A 392 -10.33 24.22 -44.52
C ILE A 392 -10.90 22.87 -44.96
N PRO A 393 -10.06 21.90 -45.36
CA PRO A 393 -10.51 20.54 -45.61
C PRO A 393 -10.88 19.82 -44.30
N LEU A 394 -11.89 18.94 -44.32
CA LEU A 394 -12.34 18.12 -43.17
C LEU A 394 -11.20 17.58 -42.29
N ASN A 395 -10.14 17.08 -42.91
CA ASN A 395 -8.99 16.45 -42.24
C ASN A 395 -8.13 17.42 -41.38
N GLU A 396 -8.38 18.73 -41.45
CA GLU A 396 -7.73 19.78 -40.66
C GLU A 396 -8.73 20.60 -39.79
N LEU A 397 -10.01 20.18 -39.73
CA LEU A 397 -11.07 20.83 -38.94
C LEU A 397 -11.06 20.46 -37.44
N SER A 398 -10.70 19.21 -37.09
CA SER A 398 -10.61 18.77 -35.69
C SER A 398 -9.60 17.63 -35.51
N HIS A 399 -9.38 17.20 -34.26
CA HIS A 399 -8.55 16.03 -33.92
C HIS A 399 -9.36 14.72 -33.79
N ARG A 400 -10.68 14.78 -33.99
CA ARG A 400 -11.59 13.63 -34.10
C ARG A 400 -11.90 13.36 -35.57
N ASN A 401 -12.11 12.09 -35.94
CA ASN A 401 -12.74 11.75 -37.22
C ASN A 401 -14.23 12.07 -37.10
N VAL A 402 -14.62 13.30 -37.47
CA VAL A 402 -16.03 13.71 -37.51
C VAL A 402 -16.58 13.41 -38.91
N THR A 403 -17.75 12.80 -38.98
CA THR A 403 -18.37 12.38 -40.24
C THR A 403 -19.17 13.52 -40.91
N ASP A 404 -19.66 14.48 -40.13
CA ASP A 404 -20.40 15.66 -40.61
C ASP A 404 -19.82 16.98 -40.08
N PRO A 405 -19.41 17.94 -40.96
CA PRO A 405 -18.79 19.19 -40.51
C PRO A 405 -19.73 20.14 -39.75
N HIS A 406 -21.05 19.94 -39.86
CA HIS A 406 -22.09 20.73 -39.20
C HIS A 406 -22.13 20.58 -37.67
N GLU A 407 -21.49 19.56 -37.09
CA GLU A 407 -21.42 19.38 -35.63
C GLU A 407 -20.30 20.21 -34.95
N VAL A 408 -19.33 20.74 -35.73
CA VAL A 408 -18.07 21.31 -35.20
C VAL A 408 -17.98 22.83 -35.38
N VAL A 409 -18.69 23.37 -36.38
CA VAL A 409 -18.73 24.80 -36.71
C VAL A 409 -20.11 25.15 -37.29
N ALA A 410 -20.57 26.37 -37.02
CA ALA A 410 -21.77 26.93 -37.63
C ALA A 410 -21.41 28.04 -38.62
N VAL A 411 -22.27 28.27 -39.62
CA VAL A 411 -22.13 29.43 -40.53
C VAL A 411 -22.24 30.71 -39.70
N GLY A 412 -21.23 31.58 -39.80
CA GLY A 412 -21.07 32.79 -38.99
C GLY A 412 -20.20 32.65 -37.74
N ASP A 413 -19.68 31.45 -37.42
CA ASP A 413 -18.77 31.25 -36.28
C ASP A 413 -17.37 31.82 -36.54
N THR A 414 -16.71 32.33 -35.49
CA THR A 414 -15.35 32.92 -35.56
C THR A 414 -14.31 31.94 -35.05
N ILE A 415 -13.50 31.39 -35.96
CA ILE A 415 -12.52 30.35 -35.65
C ILE A 415 -11.08 30.81 -35.90
N ASN A 416 -10.16 30.37 -35.06
CA ASN A 416 -8.74 30.62 -35.22
C ASN A 416 -8.12 29.59 -36.18
N VAL A 417 -7.43 30.07 -37.21
CA VAL A 417 -7.00 29.25 -38.34
C VAL A 417 -5.57 29.61 -38.77
N MET A 418 -4.76 28.59 -39.05
CA MET A 418 -3.36 28.76 -39.43
C MET A 418 -3.18 28.65 -40.95
N VAL A 419 -2.50 29.63 -41.56
CA VAL A 419 -2.22 29.63 -43.01
C VAL A 419 -1.16 28.58 -43.34
N LEU A 420 -1.58 27.46 -43.95
CA LEU A 420 -0.67 26.42 -44.45
C LEU A 420 -0.06 26.80 -45.79
N ARG A 421 -0.89 27.30 -46.72
CA ARG A 421 -0.48 27.78 -48.05
C ARG A 421 -1.23 29.07 -48.35
N PRO A 422 -0.56 30.09 -48.94
CA PRO A 422 -1.19 31.36 -49.25
C PRO A 422 -2.15 31.26 -50.44
N GLU A 423 -1.89 30.35 -51.39
CA GLU A 423 -2.69 30.10 -52.59
C GLU A 423 -2.58 28.61 -52.96
N ASN A 424 -3.70 28.03 -53.40
CA ASN A 424 -3.81 26.76 -54.14
C ASN A 424 -3.97 27.02 -55.66
N GLU A 425 -4.09 25.96 -56.46
CA GLU A 425 -4.31 26.03 -57.92
C GLU A 425 -5.56 26.84 -58.32
N GLU A 426 -6.53 27.01 -57.40
CA GLU A 426 -7.76 27.77 -57.59
C GLU A 426 -7.74 29.18 -56.92
N GLY A 427 -6.61 29.62 -56.35
CA GLY A 427 -6.45 30.97 -55.78
C GLY A 427 -6.92 31.16 -54.33
N HIS A 428 -7.35 30.09 -53.66
CA HIS A 428 -7.79 30.12 -52.26
C HIS A 428 -6.65 29.75 -51.28
N PRO A 429 -6.47 30.45 -50.14
CA PRO A 429 -5.52 30.06 -49.10
C PRO A 429 -5.98 28.79 -48.37
N VAL A 430 -5.05 27.87 -48.09
CA VAL A 430 -5.34 26.66 -47.29
C VAL A 430 -5.12 26.95 -45.81
N LEU A 431 -6.15 26.65 -45.03
CA LEU A 431 -6.24 26.94 -43.62
C LEU A 431 -6.32 25.64 -42.80
N SER A 432 -5.77 25.65 -41.58
CA SER A 432 -5.92 24.54 -40.62
C SER A 432 -6.33 25.06 -39.25
N LYS A 433 -7.52 24.63 -38.80
CA LYS A 433 -8.03 24.87 -37.44
C LYS A 433 -7.25 24.00 -36.44
N ARG A 434 -7.08 22.71 -36.73
CA ARG A 434 -6.33 21.73 -35.93
C ARG A 434 -4.91 22.18 -35.52
N ARG A 435 -4.18 22.90 -36.38
CA ARG A 435 -2.83 23.40 -36.06
C ARG A 435 -2.82 24.73 -35.30
N ALA A 436 -3.85 25.55 -35.46
CA ALA A 436 -4.06 26.77 -34.67
C ALA A 436 -4.46 26.42 -33.24
N ASP A 437 -5.50 25.59 -33.08
CA ASP A 437 -6.02 25.14 -31.78
C ASP A 437 -4.93 24.49 -30.93
N ARG A 438 -4.11 23.61 -31.53
CA ARG A 438 -2.97 22.99 -30.85
C ARG A 438 -1.98 24.02 -30.29
N ARG A 439 -1.71 25.12 -31.01
CA ARG A 439 -0.77 26.15 -30.55
C ARG A 439 -1.35 26.97 -29.39
N VAL A 440 -2.60 27.38 -29.52
CA VAL A 440 -3.34 28.09 -28.46
C VAL A 440 -3.49 27.21 -27.21
N ALA A 441 -3.69 25.90 -27.38
CA ALA A 441 -3.73 24.95 -26.28
C ALA A 441 -2.38 24.84 -25.55
N TRP A 442 -1.24 24.79 -26.28
CA TRP A 442 0.09 24.80 -25.65
C TRP A 442 0.36 26.08 -24.83
N GLU A 443 0.00 27.25 -25.37
CA GLU A 443 0.16 28.53 -24.67
C GLU A 443 -0.69 28.55 -23.37
N LYS A 444 -1.96 28.12 -23.42
CA LYS A 444 -2.82 27.98 -22.23
C LYS A 444 -2.29 26.95 -21.21
N LEU A 445 -1.78 25.81 -21.67
CA LEU A 445 -1.28 24.73 -20.79
C LEU A 445 -0.04 25.16 -19.99
N GLU A 446 0.75 26.11 -20.50
CA GLU A 446 1.86 26.72 -19.76
C GLU A 446 1.39 27.77 -18.75
N GLU A 447 0.39 28.58 -19.10
CA GLU A 447 -0.26 29.50 -18.16
C GLU A 447 -0.90 28.73 -17.00
N HIS A 448 -1.55 27.60 -17.26
CA HIS A 448 -2.11 26.73 -16.22
C HIS A 448 -1.04 25.98 -15.41
N LEU A 449 0.13 25.64 -15.97
CA LEU A 449 1.25 25.09 -15.21
C LEU A 449 1.85 26.14 -14.25
N ALA A 450 1.95 27.40 -14.69
CA ALA A 450 2.50 28.49 -13.89
C ALA A 450 1.54 29.01 -12.80
N SER A 451 0.24 29.11 -13.11
CA SER A 451 -0.82 29.49 -12.15
C SER A 451 -1.24 28.35 -11.23
N GLY A 452 -1.11 27.10 -11.69
CA GLY A 452 -1.59 25.93 -10.98
C GLY A 452 -3.10 25.68 -11.12
N GLU A 453 -3.76 26.33 -12.07
CA GLU A 453 -5.19 26.19 -12.33
C GLU A 453 -5.60 24.79 -12.81
N GLU A 454 -6.90 24.52 -12.70
CA GLU A 454 -7.51 23.26 -13.10
C GLU A 454 -8.04 23.31 -14.52
N ILE A 455 -7.86 22.22 -15.26
CA ILE A 455 -8.30 22.05 -16.64
C ILE A 455 -9.29 20.90 -16.70
N GLN A 456 -10.32 21.04 -17.52
CA GLN A 456 -11.24 19.94 -17.83
C GLN A 456 -10.72 19.17 -19.05
N GLY A 457 -10.68 17.84 -18.96
CA GLY A 457 -10.25 16.98 -20.06
C GLY A 457 -11.05 15.69 -20.17
N GLU A 458 -11.33 15.26 -21.38
CA GLU A 458 -12.14 14.06 -21.68
C GLU A 458 -11.25 12.84 -21.91
N VAL A 459 -11.54 11.72 -21.24
CA VAL A 459 -10.76 10.48 -21.39
C VAL A 459 -11.05 9.82 -22.74
N ILE A 460 -10.04 9.80 -23.62
CA ILE A 460 -10.13 9.22 -24.98
C ILE A 460 -9.99 7.68 -24.92
N GLU A 461 -8.92 7.19 -24.29
CA GLU A 461 -8.55 5.77 -24.33
C GLU A 461 -7.78 5.33 -23.07
N VAL A 462 -7.85 4.03 -22.77
CA VAL A 462 -7.15 3.39 -21.65
C VAL A 462 -5.92 2.65 -22.19
N VAL A 463 -4.75 2.88 -21.60
CA VAL A 463 -3.50 2.18 -21.94
C VAL A 463 -2.94 1.44 -20.72
N LYS A 464 -1.98 0.52 -20.94
CA LYS A 464 -1.42 -0.40 -19.93
C LYS A 464 -0.65 0.24 -18.75
N GLY A 465 -0.84 1.54 -18.48
CA GLY A 465 -0.28 2.27 -17.36
C GLY A 465 -1.00 3.59 -17.02
N GLY A 466 -2.16 3.89 -17.62
CA GLY A 466 -2.87 5.15 -17.41
C GLY A 466 -3.97 5.43 -18.44
N LEU A 467 -4.55 6.61 -18.34
CA LEU A 467 -5.57 7.15 -19.21
C LEU A 467 -4.95 8.18 -20.17
N LEU A 468 -5.38 8.19 -21.43
CA LEU A 468 -5.10 9.29 -22.36
C LEU A 468 -6.30 10.22 -22.40
N VAL A 469 -6.04 11.51 -22.21
CA VAL A 469 -7.05 12.55 -21.98
C VAL A 469 -6.86 13.68 -22.99
N ASP A 470 -7.94 14.17 -23.58
CA ASP A 470 -7.92 15.38 -24.40
C ASP A 470 -8.09 16.63 -23.54
N VAL A 471 -7.11 17.52 -23.58
CA VAL A 471 -7.15 18.88 -22.97
C VAL A 471 -6.87 19.95 -24.04
N GLY A 472 -7.21 19.68 -25.30
CA GLY A 472 -6.78 20.45 -26.48
C GLY A 472 -5.45 19.95 -27.08
N VAL A 473 -4.71 19.16 -26.31
CA VAL A 473 -3.66 18.24 -26.78
C VAL A 473 -3.79 16.91 -26.02
N ARG A 474 -3.18 15.84 -26.54
CA ARG A 474 -3.19 14.52 -25.88
C ARG A 474 -2.32 14.53 -24.63
N GLY A 475 -2.96 14.55 -23.46
CA GLY A 475 -2.33 14.37 -22.16
C GLY A 475 -2.35 12.91 -21.69
N PHE A 476 -1.37 12.52 -20.88
CA PHE A 476 -1.28 11.22 -20.24
C PHE A 476 -1.49 11.36 -18.73
N LEU A 477 -2.46 10.64 -18.19
CA LEU A 477 -2.80 10.59 -16.77
C LEU A 477 -2.40 9.21 -16.24
N PRO A 478 -1.27 9.08 -15.50
CA PRO A 478 -0.84 7.80 -14.93
C PRO A 478 -1.89 7.22 -13.98
N ALA A 479 -2.08 5.90 -13.98
CA ALA A 479 -3.11 5.24 -13.16
C ALA A 479 -3.02 5.62 -11.65
N SER A 480 -1.81 5.74 -11.11
CA SER A 480 -1.54 6.15 -9.72
C SER A 480 -1.88 7.61 -9.39
N LEU A 481 -2.27 8.43 -10.37
CA LEU A 481 -2.61 9.85 -10.22
C LEU A 481 -4.08 10.16 -10.58
N VAL A 482 -4.87 9.13 -10.91
CA VAL A 482 -6.32 9.21 -11.13
C VAL A 482 -7.06 9.37 -9.80
N GLU A 483 -6.64 8.64 -8.77
CA GLU A 483 -7.37 8.55 -7.49
C GLU A 483 -6.41 8.24 -6.33
N ARG A 484 -6.90 8.33 -5.08
CA ARG A 484 -6.06 8.07 -3.87
C ARG A 484 -5.84 6.59 -3.58
N GLY A 485 -6.64 5.69 -4.17
CA GLY A 485 -6.57 4.24 -3.99
C GLY A 485 -6.07 3.49 -5.23
N TYR A 486 -6.08 2.16 -5.16
CA TYR A 486 -5.91 1.32 -6.34
C TYR A 486 -7.24 1.23 -7.09
N VAL A 487 -7.25 1.61 -8.37
CA VAL A 487 -8.41 1.48 -9.25
C VAL A 487 -8.27 0.17 -10.01
N GLU A 488 -9.14 -0.80 -9.72
CA GLU A 488 -9.12 -2.13 -10.36
C GLU A 488 -9.54 -2.04 -11.84
N ASP A 489 -10.55 -1.22 -12.15
CA ASP A 489 -11.07 -1.02 -13.53
C ASP A 489 -10.95 0.43 -14.01
N LEU A 490 -9.89 0.72 -14.78
CA LEU A 490 -9.68 2.00 -15.46
C LEU A 490 -10.72 2.29 -16.57
N ASN A 491 -11.47 1.27 -17.01
CA ASN A 491 -12.46 1.38 -18.09
C ASN A 491 -13.69 2.22 -17.70
N ALA A 492 -14.01 2.34 -16.41
CA ALA A 492 -15.14 3.13 -15.93
C ALA A 492 -15.03 4.63 -16.27
N TYR A 493 -13.82 5.12 -16.52
CA TYR A 493 -13.52 6.53 -16.78
C TYR A 493 -13.52 6.91 -18.27
N LEU A 494 -13.67 5.97 -19.20
CA LEU A 494 -13.63 6.23 -20.64
C LEU A 494 -14.83 7.13 -21.05
N GLY A 495 -14.55 8.20 -21.80
CA GLY A 495 -15.56 9.19 -22.22
C GLY A 495 -16.00 10.16 -21.12
N GLN A 496 -15.45 10.10 -19.90
CA GLN A 496 -15.76 11.07 -18.84
C GLN A 496 -14.87 12.31 -18.92
N THR A 497 -15.46 13.48 -18.64
CA THR A 497 -14.72 14.74 -18.45
C THR A 497 -14.23 14.84 -17.00
N LEU A 498 -12.92 14.87 -16.80
CA LEU A 498 -12.27 14.96 -15.49
C LEU A 498 -11.64 16.34 -15.27
N ARG A 499 -11.73 16.87 -14.04
CA ARG A 499 -10.93 18.01 -13.57
C ARG A 499 -9.50 17.52 -13.28
N LEU A 500 -8.51 18.13 -13.92
CA LEU A 500 -7.11 17.70 -13.93
C LEU A 500 -6.16 18.90 -13.85
N ARG A 501 -5.02 18.72 -13.19
CA ARG A 501 -3.94 19.72 -13.10
C ARG A 501 -2.72 19.23 -13.87
N VAL A 502 -2.04 20.13 -14.60
CA VAL A 502 -0.79 19.82 -15.29
C VAL A 502 0.34 19.68 -14.27
N ILE A 503 1.11 18.60 -14.36
CA ILE A 503 2.32 18.37 -13.54
C ILE A 503 3.59 18.64 -14.36
N GLU A 504 3.61 18.13 -15.59
CA GLU A 504 4.78 18.10 -16.46
C GLU A 504 4.33 18.33 -17.90
N LEU A 505 5.12 19.11 -18.64
CA LEU A 505 4.79 19.56 -19.98
C LEU A 505 6.05 19.46 -20.86
N ASP A 506 6.10 18.45 -21.73
CA ASP A 506 7.22 18.19 -22.64
C ASP A 506 6.83 18.58 -24.08
N ARG A 507 7.14 19.84 -24.42
CA ARG A 507 7.00 20.41 -25.77
C ARG A 507 7.71 19.59 -26.85
N SER A 508 8.82 18.91 -26.52
CA SER A 508 9.63 18.19 -27.52
C SER A 508 8.96 16.88 -27.97
N LYS A 509 8.19 16.25 -27.08
CA LYS A 509 7.49 14.98 -27.35
C LYS A 509 5.98 15.13 -27.53
N ASN A 510 5.48 16.37 -27.53
CA ASN A 510 4.04 16.69 -27.49
C ASN A 510 3.30 15.91 -26.37
N LYS A 511 3.92 15.80 -25.19
CA LYS A 511 3.38 15.02 -24.07
C LYS A 511 3.11 15.93 -22.87
N VAL A 512 1.88 15.90 -22.37
CA VAL A 512 1.49 16.54 -21.10
C VAL A 512 1.22 15.44 -20.08
N VAL A 513 1.68 15.60 -18.83
CA VAL A 513 1.35 14.69 -17.74
C VAL A 513 0.38 15.39 -16.79
N LEU A 514 -0.76 14.75 -16.55
CA LEU A 514 -1.88 15.28 -15.78
C LEU A 514 -2.03 14.56 -14.44
N SER A 515 -2.62 15.22 -13.44
CA SER A 515 -3.00 14.66 -12.15
C SER A 515 -4.43 15.05 -11.78
N ARG A 516 -5.24 14.07 -11.38
CA ARG A 516 -6.52 14.32 -10.68
C ARG A 516 -6.29 14.38 -9.16
N LYS A 517 -5.35 13.58 -8.66
CA LYS A 517 -4.99 13.45 -7.25
C LYS A 517 -4.65 14.78 -6.58
N ALA A 518 -4.00 15.71 -7.29
CA ALA A 518 -3.59 17.01 -6.74
C ALA A 518 -4.79 17.90 -6.32
N ILE A 519 -5.90 17.88 -7.07
CA ILE A 519 -7.10 18.67 -6.78
C ILE A 519 -7.83 18.07 -5.57
N LEU A 520 -8.00 16.74 -5.56
CA LEU A 520 -8.59 15.99 -4.44
C LEU A 520 -7.75 16.12 -3.15
N GLU A 521 -6.44 16.35 -3.28
CA GLU A 521 -5.57 16.64 -2.15
C GLU A 521 -5.80 18.04 -1.59
N GLU A 522 -5.87 19.07 -2.43
CA GLU A 522 -6.09 20.45 -1.98
C GLU A 522 -7.49 20.66 -1.38
N GLU A 523 -8.53 20.07 -1.98
CA GLU A 523 -9.90 20.08 -1.42
C GLU A 523 -9.95 19.40 -0.03
N TYR A 524 -9.26 18.26 0.12
CA TYR A 524 -9.16 17.55 1.40
C TYR A 524 -8.31 18.30 2.43
N GLU A 525 -7.22 18.98 2.02
CA GLU A 525 -6.39 19.78 2.92
C GLU A 525 -7.19 20.98 3.48
N LYS A 526 -8.00 21.63 2.63
CA LYS A 526 -8.93 22.70 3.03
C LYS A 526 -10.01 22.18 3.99
N GLN A 527 -10.63 21.03 3.69
CA GLN A 527 -11.59 20.39 4.60
C GLN A 527 -10.94 19.98 5.92
N ARG A 528 -9.72 19.43 5.89
CA ARG A 528 -8.94 19.06 7.07
C ARG A 528 -8.63 20.27 7.95
N GLN A 529 -8.17 21.38 7.38
CA GLN A 529 -7.91 22.62 8.12
C GLN A 529 -9.19 23.23 8.70
N ALA A 530 -10.28 23.27 7.92
CA ALA A 530 -11.58 23.76 8.39
C ALA A 530 -12.14 22.89 9.53
N THR A 531 -12.09 21.56 9.38
CA THR A 531 -12.46 20.61 10.44
C THR A 531 -11.58 20.83 11.66
N TRP A 532 -10.25 20.86 11.51
CA TRP A 532 -9.28 21.03 12.60
C TRP A 532 -9.50 22.32 13.41
N ASN A 533 -9.77 23.44 12.74
CA ASN A 533 -10.09 24.72 13.38
C ASN A 533 -11.45 24.70 14.11
N SER A 534 -12.33 23.74 13.80
CA SER A 534 -13.64 23.54 14.46
C SER A 534 -13.64 22.46 15.56
N LEU A 535 -12.50 21.78 15.81
CA LEU A 535 -12.40 20.72 16.82
C LEU A 535 -12.15 21.31 18.21
N GLU A 536 -13.14 21.17 19.09
CA GLU A 536 -13.03 21.49 20.52
C GLU A 536 -13.12 20.22 21.37
N VAL A 537 -12.36 20.19 22.47
CA VAL A 537 -12.38 19.06 23.41
C VAL A 537 -13.75 18.99 24.09
N GLY A 538 -14.41 17.84 24.00
CA GLY A 538 -15.77 17.62 24.50
C GLY A 538 -16.87 17.70 23.43
N GLN A 539 -16.58 18.14 22.20
CA GLN A 539 -17.55 18.10 21.10
C GLN A 539 -17.91 16.65 20.73
N VAL A 540 -19.19 16.41 20.42
CA VAL A 540 -19.68 15.15 19.84
C VAL A 540 -19.74 15.31 18.32
N ARG A 541 -19.18 14.35 17.59
CA ARG A 541 -19.13 14.39 16.12
C ARG A 541 -19.35 13.00 15.54
N LYS A 542 -19.92 12.94 14.36
CA LYS A 542 -20.02 11.71 13.56
C LYS A 542 -18.69 11.45 12.88
N GLY A 543 -18.29 10.18 12.82
CA GLY A 543 -17.12 9.74 12.08
C GLY A 543 -17.27 8.33 11.56
N ILE A 544 -16.50 8.00 10.52
CA ILE A 544 -16.55 6.73 9.81
C ILE A 544 -15.35 5.87 10.21
N VAL A 545 -15.58 4.63 10.63
CA VAL A 545 -14.49 3.70 10.98
C VAL A 545 -13.70 3.33 9.71
N ARG A 546 -12.46 3.82 9.56
CA ARG A 546 -11.58 3.50 8.43
C ARG A 546 -10.88 2.15 8.56
N ARG A 547 -10.49 1.75 9.78
CA ARG A 547 -9.78 0.49 10.04
C ARG A 547 -9.90 0.06 11.50
N LEU A 548 -9.91 -1.25 11.74
CA LEU A 548 -9.93 -1.86 13.07
C LEU A 548 -8.56 -2.48 13.39
N THR A 549 -8.04 -2.26 14.60
CA THR A 549 -6.82 -2.91 15.12
C THR A 549 -7.10 -3.57 16.47
N ASN A 550 -6.20 -4.45 16.94
CA ASN A 550 -6.41 -5.18 18.20
C ASN A 550 -6.49 -4.29 19.46
N PHE A 551 -6.12 -3.00 19.37
CA PHE A 551 -6.14 -2.04 20.48
C PHE A 551 -7.16 -0.90 20.30
N GLY A 552 -7.84 -0.80 19.16
CA GLY A 552 -8.83 0.26 18.92
C GLY A 552 -9.37 0.33 17.51
N ALA A 553 -10.23 1.31 17.27
CA ALA A 553 -10.75 1.67 15.96
C ALA A 553 -10.19 3.04 15.53
N PHE A 554 -9.81 3.18 14.26
CA PHE A 554 -9.47 4.47 13.67
C PHE A 554 -10.69 5.02 12.96
N VAL A 555 -11.11 6.21 13.36
CA VAL A 555 -12.37 6.86 12.96
C VAL A 555 -12.02 8.18 12.27
N ASP A 556 -12.46 8.35 11.03
CA ASP A 556 -12.33 9.59 10.27
C ASP A 556 -13.44 10.57 10.65
N LEU A 557 -13.09 11.74 11.16
CA LEU A 557 -14.01 12.79 11.61
C LEU A 557 -14.32 13.83 10.52
N GLY A 558 -14.01 13.52 9.26
CA GLY A 558 -14.11 14.43 8.11
C GLY A 558 -12.79 15.16 7.85
N GLY A 559 -11.71 14.39 7.66
CA GLY A 559 -10.38 14.89 7.31
C GLY A 559 -9.31 14.69 8.39
N VAL A 560 -9.72 14.27 9.59
CA VAL A 560 -8.85 14.08 10.77
C VAL A 560 -9.07 12.67 11.33
N ASP A 561 -8.00 11.88 11.43
CA ASP A 561 -8.04 10.52 11.96
C ASP A 561 -8.02 10.55 13.49
N GLY A 562 -9.10 10.07 14.11
CA GLY A 562 -9.21 9.86 15.56
C GLY A 562 -8.99 8.40 15.95
N LEU A 563 -8.41 8.19 17.14
CA LEU A 563 -8.21 6.87 17.75
C LEU A 563 -9.25 6.67 18.85
N LEU A 564 -10.09 5.65 18.67
CA LEU A 564 -11.05 5.16 19.67
C LEU A 564 -10.48 3.88 20.31
N HIS A 565 -10.02 3.96 21.56
CA HIS A 565 -9.44 2.83 22.27
C HIS A 565 -10.51 1.78 22.62
N VAL A 566 -10.17 0.48 22.66
CA VAL A 566 -11.13 -0.60 22.99
C VAL A 566 -11.92 -0.35 24.28
N SER A 567 -11.27 0.21 25.30
CA SER A 567 -11.87 0.56 26.61
C SER A 567 -12.90 1.70 26.57
N GLU A 568 -12.95 2.45 25.46
CA GLU A 568 -13.82 3.62 25.28
C GLU A 568 -14.96 3.36 24.27
N ILE A 569 -15.05 2.15 23.70
CA ILE A 569 -16.11 1.75 22.76
C ILE A 569 -17.44 1.46 23.48
N SER A 570 -17.38 0.81 24.65
CA SER A 570 -18.56 0.37 25.42
C SER A 570 -18.24 0.29 26.93
N TRP A 571 -19.27 0.16 27.76
CA TRP A 571 -19.12 -0.11 29.20
C TRP A 571 -18.80 -1.59 29.50
N GLY A 572 -19.14 -2.51 28.59
CA GLY A 572 -18.76 -3.93 28.68
C GLY A 572 -17.37 -4.22 28.11
N ARG A 573 -16.76 -5.34 28.51
CA ARG A 573 -15.43 -5.75 28.04
C ARG A 573 -15.50 -6.29 26.60
N VAL A 574 -15.06 -5.47 25.65
CA VAL A 574 -14.88 -5.84 24.24
C VAL A 574 -13.45 -6.37 24.04
N GLU A 575 -13.29 -7.66 23.73
CA GLU A 575 -11.96 -8.24 23.51
C GLU A 575 -11.42 -7.96 22.11
N HIS A 576 -12.28 -7.92 21.09
CA HIS A 576 -11.95 -7.43 19.76
C HIS A 576 -12.90 -6.32 19.31
N PRO A 577 -12.41 -5.15 18.86
CA PRO A 577 -13.27 -4.05 18.44
C PRO A 577 -14.15 -4.39 17.22
N ARG A 578 -13.81 -5.47 16.49
CA ARG A 578 -14.64 -6.09 15.43
C ARG A 578 -16.00 -6.59 15.92
N ASP A 579 -16.13 -6.95 17.19
CA ASP A 579 -17.39 -7.43 17.77
C ASP A 579 -18.39 -6.29 18.04
N ALA A 580 -17.90 -5.04 18.07
CA ALA A 580 -18.67 -3.85 18.42
C ALA A 580 -18.73 -2.77 17.30
N LEU A 581 -17.87 -2.87 16.29
CA LEU A 581 -17.70 -1.92 15.19
C LEU A 581 -17.31 -2.63 13.89
N SER A 582 -17.92 -2.22 12.78
CA SER A 582 -17.54 -2.67 11.42
C SER A 582 -16.73 -1.60 10.67
N GLU A 583 -15.90 -2.02 9.73
CA GLU A 583 -15.19 -1.11 8.83
C GLU A 583 -16.20 -0.43 7.88
N GLY A 584 -16.08 0.88 7.70
CA GLY A 584 -17.06 1.72 6.99
C GLY A 584 -18.28 2.17 7.81
N GLN A 585 -18.41 1.77 9.08
CA GLN A 585 -19.56 2.15 9.92
C GLN A 585 -19.49 3.62 10.38
N GLU A 586 -20.59 4.36 10.26
CA GLU A 586 -20.78 5.65 10.92
C GLU A 586 -21.04 5.46 12.43
N ILE A 587 -20.29 6.19 13.25
CA ILE A 587 -20.47 6.22 14.71
C ILE A 587 -20.39 7.65 15.27
N GLU A 588 -21.16 7.90 16.32
CA GLU A 588 -21.05 9.12 17.12
C GLU A 588 -20.03 8.93 18.23
N VAL A 589 -19.08 9.87 18.29
CA VAL A 589 -17.93 9.84 19.18
C VAL A 589 -17.69 11.23 19.76
N LYS A 590 -17.27 11.27 21.03
CA LYS A 590 -16.92 12.49 21.75
C LYS A 590 -15.40 12.66 21.74
N ILE A 591 -14.94 13.89 21.51
CA ILE A 591 -13.51 14.22 21.56
C ILE A 591 -13.08 14.29 23.03
N LEU A 592 -12.17 13.42 23.45
CA LEU A 592 -11.60 13.39 24.80
C LEU A 592 -10.31 14.21 24.90
N GLY A 593 -9.54 14.30 23.82
CA GLY A 593 -8.31 15.09 23.75
C GLY A 593 -7.87 15.27 22.31
N ILE A 594 -7.18 16.39 22.04
CA ILE A 594 -6.65 16.74 20.72
C ILE A 594 -5.14 16.90 20.90
N ASP A 595 -4.35 16.02 20.28
CA ASP A 595 -2.90 16.18 20.21
C ASP A 595 -2.56 17.00 18.96
N ARG A 596 -2.07 18.22 19.18
CA ARG A 596 -1.80 19.17 18.09
C ARG A 596 -0.43 18.99 17.43
N GLU A 597 0.47 18.21 18.02
CA GLU A 597 1.80 17.98 17.46
C GLU A 597 1.82 16.74 16.54
N GLU A 598 1.12 15.67 16.93
CA GLU A 598 1.02 14.46 16.10
C GLU A 598 -0.18 14.44 15.15
N GLY A 599 -1.10 15.41 15.24
CA GLY A 599 -2.29 15.48 14.39
C GLY A 599 -3.36 14.41 14.71
N LYS A 600 -3.37 13.90 15.95
CA LYS A 600 -4.20 12.78 16.41
C LYS A 600 -5.29 13.26 17.37
N VAL A 601 -6.47 12.66 17.28
CA VAL A 601 -7.60 12.97 18.18
C VAL A 601 -7.98 11.73 18.99
N SER A 602 -8.01 11.84 20.32
CA SER A 602 -8.48 10.77 21.20
C SER A 602 -10.00 10.82 21.30
N LEU A 603 -10.66 9.72 20.95
CA LEU A 603 -12.11 9.59 20.89
C LEU A 603 -12.66 8.67 21.97
N GLY A 604 -13.86 8.99 22.45
CA GLY A 604 -14.63 8.15 23.36
C GLY A 604 -16.10 8.04 22.96
N ARG A 605 -16.64 6.82 22.99
CA ARG A 605 -18.06 6.51 22.78
C ARG A 605 -18.79 6.29 24.11
N LYS A 606 -18.06 5.83 25.12
CA LYS A 606 -18.53 5.53 26.48
C LYS A 606 -19.32 6.66 27.15
N GLN A 607 -18.93 7.91 26.93
CA GLN A 607 -19.53 9.11 27.55
C GLN A 607 -20.91 9.47 26.96
N LEU A 608 -21.36 8.78 25.90
CA LEU A 608 -22.68 8.95 25.29
C LEU A 608 -23.66 7.83 25.70
N LEU A 609 -23.16 6.75 26.31
CA LEU A 609 -23.97 5.65 26.80
C LEU A 609 -24.39 5.94 28.26
N PRO A 610 -25.67 5.72 28.63
CA PRO A 610 -26.13 5.95 30.00
C PRO A 610 -25.33 5.10 30.98
N ASN A 611 -24.89 5.71 32.08
CA ASN A 611 -24.08 5.04 33.09
C ASN A 611 -24.93 3.98 33.81
N PRO A 612 -24.62 2.68 33.71
CA PRO A 612 -25.48 1.62 34.24
C PRO A 612 -25.63 1.67 35.77
N TRP A 613 -24.71 2.36 36.46
CA TRP A 613 -24.75 2.57 37.91
C TRP A 613 -25.85 3.52 38.38
N ASP A 614 -26.25 4.50 37.56
CA ASP A 614 -27.30 5.46 37.92
C ASP A 614 -28.66 4.74 38.02
N THR A 615 -28.90 3.74 37.15
CA THR A 615 -30.10 2.89 37.17
C THR A 615 -29.93 1.60 37.99
N ALA A 616 -28.73 1.28 38.48
CA ALA A 616 -28.47 0.05 39.24
C ALA A 616 -29.17 0.06 40.61
N ALA A 617 -29.22 1.23 41.26
CA ALA A 617 -29.80 1.37 42.60
C ALA A 617 -31.33 1.24 42.63
N GLU A 618 -32.01 1.64 41.55
CA GLU A 618 -33.46 1.46 41.42
C GLU A 618 -33.83 0.02 41.04
N ARG A 619 -33.02 -0.63 40.20
CA ARG A 619 -33.30 -2.01 39.72
C ARG A 619 -32.90 -3.10 40.71
N TYR A 620 -31.91 -2.86 41.56
CA TYR A 620 -31.37 -3.88 42.47
C TYR A 620 -31.39 -3.41 43.94
N PRO A 621 -32.57 -3.30 44.58
CA PRO A 621 -32.66 -2.97 45.99
C PRO A 621 -32.00 -4.06 46.85
N VAL A 622 -31.41 -3.64 47.97
CA VAL A 622 -30.68 -4.52 48.91
C VAL A 622 -31.59 -5.66 49.37
N GLY A 623 -31.12 -6.89 49.19
CA GLY A 623 -31.89 -8.10 49.46
C GLY A 623 -32.46 -8.82 48.23
N THR A 624 -32.33 -8.25 47.03
CA THR A 624 -32.73 -8.92 45.77
C THR A 624 -31.75 -10.05 45.43
N ILE A 625 -32.27 -11.15 44.86
CA ILE A 625 -31.46 -12.24 44.30
C ILE A 625 -31.43 -12.06 42.78
N VAL A 626 -30.23 -12.03 42.21
CA VAL A 626 -29.96 -11.84 40.79
C VAL A 626 -29.07 -12.97 40.29
N GLU A 627 -29.15 -13.32 39.01
CA GLU A 627 -28.21 -14.24 38.39
C GLU A 627 -27.03 -13.43 37.84
N GLY A 628 -25.81 -13.93 38.04
CA GLY A 628 -24.60 -13.25 37.58
C GLY A 628 -23.51 -14.23 37.18
N LYS A 629 -22.73 -13.86 36.17
CA LYS A 629 -21.67 -14.67 35.57
C LYS A 629 -20.32 -14.36 36.21
N ILE A 630 -19.56 -15.38 36.57
CA ILE A 630 -18.24 -15.21 37.18
C ILE A 630 -17.22 -14.80 36.12
N LEU A 631 -16.67 -13.59 36.23
CA LEU A 631 -15.64 -13.08 35.33
C LEU A 631 -14.24 -13.54 35.73
N ARG A 632 -13.92 -13.51 37.02
CA ARG A 632 -12.59 -13.85 37.54
C ARG A 632 -12.62 -14.20 39.02
N LEU A 633 -11.69 -15.06 39.41
CA LEU A 633 -11.45 -15.44 40.80
C LEU A 633 -10.21 -14.69 41.31
N ALA A 634 -10.26 -14.28 42.57
CA ALA A 634 -9.12 -13.70 43.29
C ALA A 634 -9.01 -14.37 44.67
N PRO A 635 -7.84 -14.39 45.33
CA PRO A 635 -7.66 -15.09 46.61
C PRO A 635 -8.62 -14.66 47.73
N PHE A 636 -9.24 -13.48 47.63
CA PHE A 636 -10.19 -12.92 48.59
C PHE A 636 -11.67 -12.98 48.15
N GLY A 637 -11.98 -13.42 46.92
CA GLY A 637 -13.36 -13.51 46.45
C GLY A 637 -13.53 -13.76 44.95
N ALA A 638 -14.77 -13.97 44.53
CA ALA A 638 -15.18 -14.08 43.13
C ALA A 638 -15.78 -12.76 42.63
N PHE A 639 -15.37 -12.32 41.44
CA PHE A 639 -15.98 -11.18 40.74
C PHE A 639 -17.06 -11.69 39.79
N VAL A 640 -18.27 -11.19 39.98
CA VAL A 640 -19.49 -11.62 39.30
C VAL A 640 -20.09 -10.43 38.55
N GLU A 641 -20.23 -10.56 37.23
CA GLU A 641 -20.96 -9.62 36.38
C GLU A 641 -22.45 -9.95 36.43
N VAL A 642 -23.26 -9.00 36.90
CA VAL A 642 -24.73 -9.14 36.94
C VAL A 642 -25.34 -8.63 35.63
N GLU A 643 -24.74 -7.61 35.03
CA GLU A 643 -25.20 -6.92 33.83
C GLU A 643 -23.98 -6.25 33.17
N PRO A 644 -23.92 -6.06 31.83
CA PRO A 644 -22.74 -5.51 31.17
C PRO A 644 -22.29 -4.15 31.74
N GLY A 645 -21.15 -4.15 32.45
CA GLY A 645 -20.60 -2.97 33.14
C GLY A 645 -20.96 -2.81 34.62
N ILE A 646 -21.68 -3.77 35.22
CA ILE A 646 -21.96 -3.85 36.67
C ILE A 646 -21.25 -5.07 37.27
N GLU A 647 -20.10 -4.84 37.89
CA GLU A 647 -19.34 -5.86 38.65
C GLU A 647 -19.73 -5.87 40.13
N GLY A 648 -19.95 -7.06 40.68
CA GLY A 648 -20.09 -7.31 42.11
C GLY A 648 -19.06 -8.29 42.66
N LEU A 649 -18.70 -8.14 43.93
CA LEU A 649 -17.74 -8.98 44.63
C LEU A 649 -18.46 -9.90 45.63
N VAL A 650 -18.20 -11.21 45.52
CA VAL A 650 -18.55 -12.21 46.53
C VAL A 650 -17.29 -12.56 47.33
N HIS A 651 -17.24 -12.16 48.60
CA HIS A 651 -16.11 -12.48 49.48
C HIS A 651 -16.03 -14.00 49.74
N ILE A 652 -14.83 -14.56 49.96
CA ILE A 652 -14.65 -16.00 50.27
C ILE A 652 -15.59 -16.52 51.36
N SER A 653 -15.88 -15.70 52.39
CA SER A 653 -16.79 -16.02 53.50
C SER A 653 -18.29 -16.04 53.15
N GLN A 654 -18.65 -15.69 51.91
CA GLN A 654 -20.01 -15.59 51.37
C GLN A 654 -20.24 -16.54 50.17
N LEU A 655 -19.20 -17.28 49.74
CA LEU A 655 -19.27 -18.28 48.68
C LEU A 655 -19.91 -19.61 49.13
N ALA A 656 -19.73 -20.02 50.39
CA ALA A 656 -20.33 -21.25 50.91
C ALA A 656 -20.70 -21.16 52.40
N ASP A 657 -21.47 -22.13 52.89
CA ASP A 657 -21.73 -22.32 54.33
C ASP A 657 -20.60 -23.07 55.08
N ARG A 658 -19.57 -23.53 54.36
CA ARG A 658 -18.33 -24.15 54.88
C ARG A 658 -17.15 -23.18 54.79
N HIS A 659 -16.07 -23.42 55.54
CA HIS A 659 -14.79 -22.72 55.30
C HIS A 659 -14.22 -23.16 53.95
N VAL A 660 -13.60 -22.23 53.22
CA VAL A 660 -13.12 -22.42 51.85
C VAL A 660 -11.79 -21.68 51.74
N ASP A 661 -10.69 -22.41 51.53
CA ASP A 661 -9.35 -21.84 51.43
C ASP A 661 -9.07 -21.24 50.04
N LYS A 662 -9.74 -21.73 48.99
CA LYS A 662 -9.69 -21.18 47.62
C LYS A 662 -11.08 -21.10 46.99
N PRO A 663 -11.48 -19.95 46.41
CA PRO A 663 -12.78 -19.83 45.73
C PRO A 663 -12.91 -20.74 44.50
N GLU A 664 -11.79 -21.14 43.91
CA GLU A 664 -11.67 -22.14 42.81
C GLU A 664 -12.30 -23.50 43.15
N ASP A 665 -12.33 -23.89 44.43
CA ASP A 665 -12.88 -25.19 44.88
C ASP A 665 -14.43 -25.22 44.94
N VAL A 666 -15.09 -24.11 44.61
CA VAL A 666 -16.54 -23.93 44.75
C VAL A 666 -17.21 -23.41 43.48
N VAL A 667 -16.49 -22.63 42.66
CA VAL A 667 -17.04 -21.99 41.47
C VAL A 667 -15.99 -21.86 40.35
N SER A 668 -16.43 -22.01 39.10
CA SER A 668 -15.57 -21.90 37.91
C SER A 668 -15.71 -20.53 37.26
N ILE A 669 -14.67 -20.10 36.53
CA ILE A 669 -14.74 -18.91 35.68
C ILE A 669 -15.75 -19.18 34.55
N GLY A 670 -16.74 -18.31 34.40
CA GLY A 670 -17.82 -18.43 33.42
C GLY A 670 -19.14 -18.98 33.95
N ASP A 671 -19.17 -19.53 35.17
CA ASP A 671 -20.41 -20.07 35.77
C ASP A 671 -21.43 -18.94 36.04
N ILE A 672 -22.72 -19.24 35.82
CA ILE A 672 -23.84 -18.36 36.18
C ILE A 672 -24.39 -18.80 37.54
N ILE A 673 -24.31 -17.92 38.54
CA ILE A 673 -24.71 -18.23 39.92
C ILE A 673 -25.77 -17.24 40.46
N PRO A 674 -26.76 -17.71 41.23
CA PRO A 674 -27.77 -16.86 41.85
C PRO A 674 -27.21 -16.21 43.13
N VAL A 675 -26.94 -14.91 43.06
CA VAL A 675 -26.28 -14.13 44.10
C VAL A 675 -27.22 -13.09 44.70
N LYS A 676 -27.16 -12.89 46.02
CA LYS A 676 -27.98 -11.91 46.74
C LYS A 676 -27.22 -10.60 46.94
N VAL A 677 -27.86 -9.48 46.61
CA VAL A 677 -27.30 -8.12 46.80
C VAL A 677 -27.31 -7.75 48.29
N LEU A 678 -26.13 -7.62 48.88
CA LEU A 678 -25.93 -7.17 50.27
C LEU A 678 -25.81 -5.64 50.40
N GLY A 679 -25.38 -4.97 49.33
CA GLY A 679 -25.20 -3.52 49.31
C GLY A 679 -24.69 -3.06 47.94
N VAL A 680 -25.12 -1.87 47.52
CA VAL A 680 -24.69 -1.20 46.28
C VAL A 680 -24.02 0.11 46.69
N ASP A 681 -22.74 0.28 46.34
CA ASP A 681 -22.02 1.54 46.51
C ASP A 681 -21.94 2.24 45.15
N GLN A 682 -22.74 3.29 45.00
CA GLN A 682 -22.82 4.12 43.79
C GLN A 682 -21.54 4.94 43.57
N GLN A 683 -20.86 5.38 44.64
CA GLN A 683 -19.66 6.23 44.52
C GLN A 683 -18.43 5.40 44.19
N ALA A 684 -18.31 4.21 44.76
CA ALA A 684 -17.18 3.31 44.50
C ALA A 684 -17.38 2.40 43.26
N GLN A 685 -18.56 2.44 42.62
CA GLN A 685 -18.97 1.52 41.55
C GLN A 685 -18.74 0.04 41.94
N ARG A 686 -19.27 -0.36 43.10
CA ARG A 686 -19.09 -1.72 43.66
C ARG A 686 -20.39 -2.26 44.23
N MET A 687 -20.70 -3.51 43.90
CA MET A 687 -21.79 -4.26 44.52
C MET A 687 -21.23 -5.37 45.42
N SER A 688 -21.75 -5.50 46.64
CA SER A 688 -21.43 -6.63 47.53
C SER A 688 -22.46 -7.72 47.37
N LEU A 689 -22.01 -8.94 47.07
CA LEU A 689 -22.84 -10.09 46.70
C LEU A 689 -22.64 -11.27 47.66
N SER A 690 -23.67 -12.09 47.86
CA SER A 690 -23.61 -13.32 48.67
C SER A 690 -24.33 -14.49 48.02
N LEU A 691 -23.59 -15.57 47.76
CA LEU A 691 -24.15 -16.86 47.31
C LEU A 691 -24.81 -17.60 48.49
N ARG A 692 -24.17 -17.52 49.67
CA ARG A 692 -24.60 -18.15 50.92
C ARG A 692 -26.02 -17.76 51.36
N GLN A 693 -26.40 -16.49 51.26
CA GLN A 693 -27.76 -16.08 51.64
C GLN A 693 -28.83 -16.50 50.63
N ALA A 694 -28.52 -16.53 49.33
CA ALA A 694 -29.45 -16.99 48.30
C ALA A 694 -29.82 -18.47 48.50
N ILE A 695 -28.83 -19.32 48.81
CA ILE A 695 -29.04 -20.75 49.12
C ILE A 695 -29.93 -20.92 50.36
N ARG A 696 -29.66 -20.17 51.44
CA ARG A 696 -30.44 -20.23 52.68
C ARG A 696 -31.92 -19.85 52.51
N GLU A 697 -32.23 -18.85 51.67
CA GLU A 697 -33.62 -18.48 51.40
C GLU A 697 -34.34 -19.46 50.47
N LYS A 698 -33.63 -20.08 49.50
CA LYS A 698 -34.17 -21.16 48.67
C LYS A 698 -34.59 -22.35 49.53
N ASN A 699 -33.72 -22.77 50.47
CA ASN A 699 -34.03 -23.83 51.43
C ASN A 699 -35.14 -23.43 52.42
N ARG A 700 -35.18 -22.18 52.90
CA ARG A 700 -36.23 -21.69 53.82
C ARG A 700 -37.62 -21.62 53.18
N LYS A 701 -37.71 -21.39 51.86
CA LYS A 701 -38.97 -21.45 51.11
C LYS A 701 -39.46 -22.90 50.87
N GLN A 702 -38.53 -23.87 50.78
CA GLN A 702 -38.88 -25.30 50.68
C GLN A 702 -39.21 -25.94 52.05
N ALA A 703 -38.66 -25.42 53.15
CA ALA A 703 -38.87 -25.94 54.50
C ALA A 703 -40.06 -25.29 55.26
N LYS A 704 -41.25 -25.23 54.66
CA LYS A 704 -42.53 -25.04 55.38
C LYS A 704 -43.30 -26.37 55.36
N PRO A 705 -43.75 -26.94 56.49
CA PRO A 705 -44.00 -28.38 56.56
C PRO A 705 -45.40 -28.78 56.11
N ALA A 706 -45.49 -29.99 55.57
CA ALA A 706 -46.71 -30.79 55.63
C ALA A 706 -46.90 -31.39 57.05
N GLU A 707 -48.12 -31.88 57.30
CA GLU A 707 -48.55 -32.74 58.41
C GLU A 707 -48.70 -32.14 59.82
N LYS A 708 -49.94 -32.22 60.32
CA LYS A 708 -50.30 -32.34 61.74
C LYS A 708 -50.87 -33.76 61.95
N PRO A 709 -50.47 -34.52 62.99
CA PRO A 709 -51.07 -35.82 63.28
C PRO A 709 -52.24 -35.73 64.29
N ALA A 710 -53.33 -36.42 63.93
CA ALA A 710 -54.36 -37.08 64.74
C ALA A 710 -54.89 -36.49 66.07
N GLU A 711 -56.22 -36.27 66.10
CA GLU A 711 -57.06 -36.55 67.27
C GLU A 711 -58.35 -37.25 66.79
N ASN A 712 -58.91 -38.14 67.61
CA ASN A 712 -59.95 -39.10 67.20
C ASN A 712 -61.14 -39.04 68.17
N GLN A 713 -62.30 -38.52 67.73
CA GLN A 713 -63.58 -38.64 68.45
C GLN A 713 -64.75 -38.83 67.48
N ASN A 714 -65.83 -39.41 68.01
CA ASN A 714 -66.96 -40.01 67.31
C ASN A 714 -68.06 -39.00 66.87
N GLU A 715 -69.08 -39.57 66.21
CA GLU A 715 -70.47 -39.09 66.07
C GLU A 715 -70.88 -38.13 64.93
N SER A 716 -71.51 -38.74 63.92
CA SER A 716 -72.80 -38.38 63.30
C SER A 716 -73.05 -36.98 62.72
N GLY A 717 -73.45 -36.93 61.44
CA GLY A 717 -74.17 -35.77 60.88
C GLY A 717 -74.25 -35.71 59.35
N VAL A 718 -75.25 -36.38 58.75
CA VAL A 718 -75.56 -36.20 57.31
C VAL A 718 -76.32 -34.89 57.10
N LYS A 719 -75.86 -34.04 56.16
CA LYS A 719 -76.70 -33.09 55.39
C LYS A 719 -76.13 -32.99 53.97
N LEU A 720 -76.83 -33.47 52.94
CA LEU A 720 -77.85 -32.73 52.17
C LEU A 720 -77.30 -31.40 51.58
N GLY A 721 -76.36 -31.51 50.65
CA GLY A 721 -75.81 -30.37 49.88
C GLY A 721 -75.43 -30.73 48.44
N ASP A 722 -74.86 -31.91 48.19
CA ASP A 722 -74.39 -32.34 46.86
C ASP A 722 -75.50 -32.89 45.93
N LEU A 723 -76.74 -32.44 46.14
CA LEU A 723 -77.89 -32.66 45.26
C LEU A 723 -78.49 -31.28 44.98
N PHE A 724 -78.63 -30.94 43.69
CA PHE A 724 -79.02 -29.65 43.11
C PHE A 724 -77.90 -28.59 43.00
N GLY A 725 -77.42 -28.39 41.76
CA GLY A 725 -76.45 -27.36 41.38
C GLY A 725 -76.34 -27.13 39.87
N ASP A 726 -76.53 -28.17 39.05
CA ASP A 726 -76.52 -28.07 37.57
C ASP A 726 -77.90 -27.73 36.99
N LEU A 727 -78.36 -26.47 37.11
CA LEU A 727 -79.41 -25.89 36.27
C LEU A 727 -79.57 -24.37 36.54
N PHE A 728 -79.71 -23.58 35.47
CA PHE A 728 -79.75 -22.10 35.42
C PHE A 728 -78.40 -21.43 35.79
N GLU A 729 -77.88 -20.44 35.05
CA GLU A 729 -78.45 -19.71 33.91
C GLU A 729 -77.32 -19.20 32.99
N ALA A 730 -77.46 -19.45 31.68
CA ALA A 730 -76.62 -18.80 30.68
C ALA A 730 -77.28 -17.48 30.26
N ASN A 731 -76.62 -16.33 30.45
CA ASN A 731 -76.83 -15.17 29.59
C ASN A 731 -75.80 -14.04 29.73
N GLN A 732 -75.64 -13.30 28.62
CA GLN A 732 -75.08 -11.95 28.52
C GLN A 732 -73.58 -11.74 28.82
N SER A 733 -72.76 -12.09 27.83
CA SER A 733 -71.84 -11.09 27.29
C SER A 733 -72.53 -10.36 26.12
N THR A 734 -72.49 -9.03 26.08
CA THR A 734 -73.00 -8.26 24.93
C THR A 734 -72.24 -6.93 24.81
N ASN A 735 -71.45 -6.84 23.73
CA ASN A 735 -70.95 -5.64 23.06
C ASN A 735 -70.06 -4.64 23.86
N GLN A 736 -69.11 -3.95 23.24
CA GLN A 736 -68.79 -3.86 21.79
C GLN A 736 -67.29 -3.70 21.56
#